data_AF-M1UF01-F1
#
_entry.id   AF-M1UF01-F1
#
_cell.length_a   1.000
_cell.length_b   1.000
_cell.length_c   1.000
_cell.angle_alpha   90.00
_cell.angle_beta   90.00
_cell.angle_gamma   90.00
#
_symmetry.space_group_name_H-M   'P 1'
#
loop_
_entity.id
_entity.type
_entity.pdbx_description
1 polymer ?
#
loop_
_entity_poly.entity_id
_entity_poly.type
_entity_poly.pdbx_seq_one_letter_code
_entity_poly.pdbx_strand_id
1 'polypeptide(L)'
;MNITHLLVGPTEHGVTEYARLLATHSGGLRAGLEDTLHPGPIHVTFTDHLFGPDPESAVDAVLAAVEGHPFSVSFHDVPQPEEGLERFERRSNAYQRLARMADLSVTNSFHEASFFDSDIHVIALPLPEAPDPASTPDPGTVGILGFIYPGKGHETIATAARQVDGLSVRALGTYSLGHENMELPGVEVTGYLSDADLWAEMDRIAIPVCAHRHFSASGSLMRWLAAGRRVLVADSDYAREVAANHPEQVVVVNDWPSALAEAAKDPEFTQRVNTLPTWGWQEVSTSWQDLWIKHFGPWLRGNIPPRPVDDPAPVSVVIPYYNDIDSLKKVIAGIEKNNHEGKVEIIIADDGSDIPPEVTSTLPITVVRQEDQGFRAAAARNLGARAASHEVLIFLDGDTVPRPGYLSAMSRWITADPRSVVVGTRLQDGVEPQWLRDAWEYTDHLRLSDDTSWRFIISSVLGTSKQLFSHVDGFDETMIGYGGEDWEFGWRLWNTGAIFIHDPEAVADHLEPEWDVRVQPEKDKLAQKNTESIALASRITHPIARPAGVFFKQQDIVVYLPGNTPEPVVTAWLQAGDVRVVGPMSELFQADPRVGLATGRISIELSQPLCPPTDLAECLLRVEQLGGHGVLCHKNRNVGQIRYKRITCQTPAIIHTQMNPWQGSLRLERWFASW
;
A
#
# COMPACT_ATOMS: atom_id res chain seq x y z
N MET A 1 1.06 -1.34 -8.37
CA MET A 1 0.33 -1.65 -7.13
C MET A 1 -0.40 -2.96 -7.33
N ASN A 2 -0.31 -3.90 -6.38
CA ASN A 2 -0.97 -5.22 -6.49
C ASN A 2 -2.45 -5.19 -6.08
N ILE A 3 -3.20 -4.20 -6.58
CA ILE A 3 -4.65 -4.17 -6.48
C ILE A 3 -5.21 -4.44 -7.85
N THR A 4 -6.17 -5.36 -7.91
CA THR A 4 -6.89 -5.64 -9.15
C THR A 4 -8.12 -4.75 -9.23
N HIS A 5 -8.20 -3.93 -10.26
CA HIS A 5 -9.37 -3.12 -10.57
C HIS A 5 -10.31 -3.94 -11.46
N LEU A 6 -11.53 -4.18 -10.97
CA LEU A 6 -12.59 -4.75 -11.79
C LEU A 6 -13.14 -3.68 -12.73
N LEU A 7 -12.81 -3.79 -14.02
CA LEU A 7 -13.27 -2.88 -15.06
C LEU A 7 -14.42 -3.54 -15.82
N VAL A 8 -15.62 -2.99 -15.65
CA VAL A 8 -16.86 -3.51 -16.27
C VAL A 8 -17.53 -2.40 -17.08
N GLY A 9 -18.09 -2.76 -18.22
CA GLY A 9 -18.79 -1.82 -19.11
C GLY A 9 -17.96 -1.29 -20.29
N PRO A 10 -18.59 -0.48 -21.16
CA PRO A 10 -17.93 0.09 -22.33
C PRO A 10 -16.93 1.19 -21.94
N THR A 11 -15.88 1.34 -22.75
CA THR A 11 -14.76 2.27 -22.48
C THR A 11 -15.17 3.74 -22.44
N GLU A 12 -16.29 4.08 -23.08
CA GLU A 12 -16.83 5.45 -23.15
C GLU A 12 -17.74 5.80 -21.95
N HIS A 13 -18.06 4.84 -21.08
CA HIS A 13 -18.87 5.11 -19.89
C HIS A 13 -18.03 5.81 -18.82
N GLY A 14 -18.50 6.94 -18.28
CA GLY A 14 -17.72 7.77 -17.35
C GLY A 14 -17.21 7.04 -16.09
N VAL A 15 -17.99 6.08 -15.57
CA VAL A 15 -17.57 5.24 -14.43
C VAL A 15 -16.46 4.26 -14.83
N THR A 16 -16.56 3.64 -16.01
CA THR A 16 -15.53 2.74 -16.55
C THR A 16 -14.25 3.52 -16.89
N GLU A 17 -14.40 4.74 -17.41
CA GLU A 17 -13.29 5.67 -17.65
C GLU A 17 -12.58 6.04 -16.34
N TYR A 18 -13.33 6.42 -15.30
CA TYR A 18 -12.79 6.69 -13.96
C TYR A 18 -12.02 5.50 -13.42
N ALA A 19 -12.60 4.30 -13.47
CA ALA A 19 -11.98 3.07 -13.00
C ALA A 19 -10.65 2.78 -13.71
N ARG A 20 -10.61 2.96 -15.04
CA ARG A 20 -9.40 2.79 -15.86
C ARG A 20 -8.34 3.84 -15.53
N LEU A 21 -8.73 5.10 -15.37
CA LEU A 21 -7.82 6.19 -15.03
C LEU A 21 -7.26 6.03 -13.62
N LEU A 22 -8.09 5.64 -12.65
CA LEU A 22 -7.64 5.31 -11.31
C LEU A 22 -6.63 4.17 -11.33
N ALA A 23 -6.93 3.06 -12.02
CA ALA A 23 -6.00 1.95 -12.20
C ALA A 23 -4.69 2.38 -12.87
N THR A 24 -4.75 3.31 -13.83
CA THR A 24 -3.56 3.84 -14.49
C THR A 24 -2.70 4.62 -13.50
N HIS A 25 -3.28 5.59 -12.77
CA HIS A 25 -2.54 6.49 -11.88
C HIS A 25 -2.13 5.82 -10.57
N SER A 26 -2.82 4.77 -10.13
CA SER A 26 -2.40 3.95 -8.99
C SER A 26 -1.38 2.89 -9.36
N GLY A 27 -1.23 2.58 -10.66
CA GLY A 27 -0.46 1.45 -11.17
C GLY A 27 -1.10 0.09 -10.84
N GLY A 28 -2.43 0.04 -10.71
CA GLY A 28 -3.20 -1.17 -10.43
C GLY A 28 -3.31 -2.13 -11.62
N LEU A 29 -3.53 -3.41 -11.33
CA LEU A 29 -3.88 -4.43 -12.30
C LEU A 29 -5.32 -4.24 -12.77
N ARG A 30 -5.67 -4.77 -13.94
CA ARG A 30 -7.03 -4.66 -14.51
C ARG A 30 -7.56 -6.04 -14.84
N ALA A 31 -8.81 -6.29 -14.49
CA ALA A 31 -9.51 -7.53 -14.79
C ALA A 31 -10.98 -7.23 -15.13
N GLY A 32 -11.58 -8.03 -16.01
CA GLY A 32 -13.02 -8.11 -16.19
C GLY A 32 -13.67 -9.08 -15.19
N LEU A 33 -15.01 -9.18 -15.22
CA LEU A 33 -15.77 -10.09 -14.34
C LEU A 33 -15.48 -11.58 -14.57
N GLU A 34 -15.07 -11.95 -15.78
CA GLU A 34 -14.81 -13.35 -16.17
C GLU A 34 -13.32 -13.73 -16.08
N ASP A 35 -12.45 -12.77 -15.76
CA ASP A 35 -11.01 -13.01 -15.68
C ASP A 35 -10.64 -13.71 -14.36
N THR A 36 -9.58 -14.52 -14.39
CA THR A 36 -9.00 -15.06 -13.16
C THR A 36 -8.29 -13.96 -12.38
N LEU A 37 -8.75 -13.69 -11.15
CA LEU A 37 -8.19 -12.62 -10.32
C LEU A 37 -6.86 -13.02 -9.68
N HIS A 38 -5.97 -12.04 -9.55
CA HIS A 38 -4.72 -12.22 -8.81
C HIS A 38 -4.99 -12.29 -7.29
N PRO A 39 -4.27 -13.13 -6.52
CA PRO A 39 -4.35 -13.13 -5.07
C PRO A 39 -4.09 -11.72 -4.51
N GLY A 40 -5.00 -11.23 -3.67
CA GLY A 40 -4.91 -9.88 -3.13
C GLY A 40 -6.21 -9.09 -3.16
N PRO A 41 -6.16 -7.84 -2.65
CA PRO A 41 -7.29 -6.94 -2.64
C PRO A 41 -7.80 -6.56 -4.03
N ILE A 42 -9.12 -6.50 -4.16
CA ILE A 42 -9.83 -6.09 -5.35
C ILE A 42 -10.42 -4.69 -5.14
N HIS A 43 -10.36 -3.82 -6.15
CA HIS A 43 -11.07 -2.56 -6.17
C HIS A 43 -12.19 -2.59 -7.21
N VAL A 44 -13.39 -2.20 -6.79
CA VAL A 44 -14.58 -2.16 -7.63
C VAL A 44 -15.04 -0.71 -7.74
N THR A 45 -15.13 -0.19 -8.96
CA THR A 45 -15.83 1.07 -9.23
C THR A 45 -17.25 0.74 -9.65
N PHE A 46 -18.20 0.98 -8.75
CA PHE A 46 -19.54 0.40 -8.83
C PHE A 46 -20.60 1.43 -9.21
N THR A 47 -21.37 1.07 -10.24
CA THR A 47 -22.73 1.55 -10.51
C THR A 47 -23.51 0.33 -11.02
N ASP A 48 -24.74 0.12 -10.52
CA ASP A 48 -25.51 -1.09 -10.75
C ASP A 48 -25.72 -1.41 -12.24
N HIS A 49 -25.93 -0.39 -13.06
CA HIS A 49 -26.15 -0.50 -14.51
C HIS A 49 -25.01 -1.19 -15.29
N LEU A 50 -23.79 -1.23 -14.74
CA LEU A 50 -22.65 -1.89 -15.40
C LEU A 50 -22.54 -3.38 -15.07
N PHE A 51 -23.02 -3.80 -13.90
CA PHE A 51 -22.76 -5.13 -13.34
C PHE A 51 -23.93 -6.10 -13.48
N GLY A 52 -25.12 -5.62 -13.81
CA GLY A 52 -26.28 -6.48 -13.98
C GLY A 52 -27.49 -5.77 -14.58
N PRO A 53 -28.53 -6.55 -14.96
CA PRO A 53 -29.79 -6.00 -15.46
C PRO A 53 -30.59 -5.28 -14.37
N ASP A 54 -30.26 -5.52 -13.10
CA ASP A 54 -30.92 -4.95 -11.93
C ASP A 54 -29.95 -4.88 -10.73
N PRO A 55 -30.28 -4.07 -9.69
CA PRO A 55 -29.34 -3.75 -8.61
C PRO A 55 -28.94 -4.97 -7.77
N GLU A 56 -29.85 -5.90 -7.50
CA GLU A 56 -29.55 -7.10 -6.71
C GLU A 56 -28.64 -8.04 -7.49
N SER A 57 -28.97 -8.31 -8.76
CA SER A 57 -28.14 -9.13 -9.64
C SER A 57 -26.74 -8.52 -9.83
N ALA A 58 -26.64 -7.18 -9.90
CA ALA A 58 -25.37 -6.46 -9.98
C ALA A 58 -24.51 -6.66 -8.73
N VAL A 59 -25.10 -6.54 -7.53
CA VAL A 59 -24.38 -6.78 -6.27
C VAL A 59 -23.98 -8.25 -6.12
N ASP A 60 -24.86 -9.19 -6.49
CA ASP A 60 -24.53 -10.62 -6.47
C ASP A 60 -23.36 -10.94 -7.41
N ALA A 61 -23.33 -10.35 -8.61
CA ALA A 61 -22.23 -10.50 -9.55
C ALA A 61 -20.90 -9.98 -8.97
N VAL A 62 -20.90 -8.82 -8.30
CA VAL A 62 -19.71 -8.29 -7.63
C VAL A 62 -19.25 -9.21 -6.51
N LEU A 63 -20.15 -9.62 -5.61
CA LEU A 63 -19.80 -10.46 -4.46
C LEU A 63 -19.29 -11.84 -4.88
N ALA A 64 -19.84 -12.41 -5.94
CA ALA A 64 -19.33 -13.65 -6.53
C ALA A 64 -17.94 -13.45 -7.14
N ALA A 65 -17.72 -12.34 -7.85
CA ALA A 65 -16.43 -12.06 -8.49
C ALA A 65 -15.30 -11.85 -7.47
N VAL A 66 -15.58 -11.24 -6.31
CA VAL A 66 -14.57 -10.96 -5.26
C VAL A 66 -14.49 -12.03 -4.17
N GLU A 67 -15.18 -13.17 -4.33
CA GLU A 67 -15.24 -14.21 -3.32
C GLU A 67 -13.82 -14.71 -2.94
N GLY A 68 -13.51 -14.72 -1.64
CA GLY A 68 -12.20 -15.13 -1.12
C GLY A 68 -11.12 -14.04 -1.19
N HIS A 69 -11.46 -12.82 -1.63
CA HIS A 69 -10.57 -11.67 -1.65
C HIS A 69 -11.09 -10.56 -0.74
N PRO A 70 -10.22 -9.84 -0.02
CA PRO A 70 -10.61 -8.56 0.54
C PRO A 70 -10.92 -7.59 -0.61
N PHE A 71 -11.87 -6.68 -0.43
CA PHE A 71 -12.21 -5.74 -1.50
C PHE A 71 -12.62 -4.36 -1.00
N SER A 72 -12.34 -3.37 -1.86
CA SER A 72 -12.83 -2.00 -1.70
C SER A 72 -13.78 -1.65 -2.82
N VAL A 73 -14.71 -0.75 -2.54
CA VAL A 73 -15.69 -0.26 -3.51
C VAL A 73 -15.73 1.27 -3.53
N SER A 74 -15.72 1.85 -4.72
CA SER A 74 -16.09 3.25 -4.97
C SER A 74 -17.49 3.31 -5.55
N PHE A 75 -18.41 3.98 -4.87
CA PHE A 75 -19.80 4.11 -5.31
C PHE A 75 -20.00 5.31 -6.22
N HIS A 76 -20.62 5.05 -7.37
CA HIS A 76 -21.08 6.05 -8.33
C HIS A 76 -22.58 5.89 -8.56
N ASP A 77 -23.23 6.98 -8.97
CA ASP A 77 -24.68 7.04 -9.18
C ASP A 77 -25.48 6.58 -7.94
N VAL A 78 -25.08 7.07 -6.75
CA VAL A 78 -25.70 6.70 -5.46
C VAL A 78 -27.22 6.98 -5.51
N PRO A 79 -28.08 6.03 -5.08
CA PRO A 79 -29.53 6.15 -5.24
C PRO A 79 -30.13 7.38 -4.57
N GLN A 80 -31.13 7.99 -5.23
CA GLN A 80 -31.84 9.16 -4.72
C GLN A 80 -33.36 8.94 -4.69
N PRO A 81 -34.11 9.50 -3.69
CA PRO A 81 -35.56 9.32 -3.58
C PRO A 81 -36.36 9.74 -4.83
N GLU A 82 -35.84 10.69 -5.60
CA GLU A 82 -36.48 11.27 -6.78
C GLU A 82 -36.48 10.34 -7.99
N GLU A 83 -35.76 9.21 -7.93
CA GLU A 83 -35.84 8.12 -8.92
C GLU A 83 -37.18 7.36 -8.86
N GLY A 84 -38.00 7.63 -7.84
CA GLY A 84 -39.25 6.96 -7.53
C GLY A 84 -39.10 5.95 -6.40
N LEU A 85 -40.07 5.91 -5.48
CA LEU A 85 -39.99 5.17 -4.21
C LEU A 85 -39.54 3.70 -4.39
N GLU A 86 -40.18 2.97 -5.29
CA GLU A 86 -39.89 1.54 -5.53
C GLU A 86 -38.47 1.33 -6.07
N ARG A 87 -38.03 2.17 -7.03
CA ARG A 87 -36.67 2.10 -7.59
C ARG A 87 -35.63 2.49 -6.55
N PHE A 88 -35.90 3.54 -5.79
CA PHE A 88 -35.03 4.02 -4.73
C PHE A 88 -34.85 2.98 -3.63
N GLU A 89 -35.94 2.39 -3.11
CA GLU A 89 -35.87 1.35 -2.06
C GLU A 89 -35.06 0.15 -2.54
N ARG A 90 -35.32 -0.31 -3.77
CA ARG A 90 -34.63 -1.46 -4.36
C ARG A 90 -33.13 -1.23 -4.52
N ARG A 91 -32.74 -0.13 -5.17
CA ARG A 91 -31.32 0.23 -5.33
C ARG A 91 -30.66 0.48 -3.96
N SER A 92 -31.38 1.08 -3.02
CA SER A 92 -30.84 1.38 -1.69
C SER A 92 -30.47 0.12 -0.93
N ASN A 93 -31.35 -0.88 -0.91
CA ASN A 93 -31.05 -2.15 -0.27
C ASN A 93 -29.80 -2.82 -0.86
N ALA A 94 -29.64 -2.77 -2.19
CA ALA A 94 -28.48 -3.32 -2.88
C ALA A 94 -27.17 -2.57 -2.53
N TYR A 95 -27.16 -1.24 -2.64
CA TYR A 95 -25.98 -0.42 -2.34
C TYR A 95 -25.53 -0.54 -0.88
N GLN A 96 -26.48 -0.50 0.06
CA GLN A 96 -26.21 -0.69 1.49
C GLN A 96 -25.65 -2.09 1.79
N ARG A 97 -26.18 -3.13 1.13
CA ARG A 97 -25.65 -4.49 1.25
C ARG A 97 -24.21 -4.57 0.76
N LEU A 98 -23.90 -4.01 -0.41
CA LEU A 98 -22.53 -4.05 -0.94
C LEU A 98 -21.56 -3.29 -0.02
N ALA A 99 -21.96 -2.12 0.48
CA ALA A 99 -21.13 -1.30 1.37
C ALA A 99 -20.78 -2.01 2.68
N ARG A 100 -21.74 -2.74 3.28
CA ARG A 100 -21.52 -3.55 4.49
C ARG A 100 -20.65 -4.78 4.27
N MET A 101 -20.55 -5.27 3.04
CA MET A 101 -19.74 -6.44 2.71
C MET A 101 -18.32 -6.08 2.30
N ALA A 102 -18.10 -4.85 1.85
CA ALA A 102 -16.77 -4.36 1.50
C ALA A 102 -15.92 -4.08 2.75
N ASP A 103 -14.62 -4.35 2.65
CA ASP A 103 -13.64 -4.01 3.69
C ASP A 103 -13.28 -2.52 3.71
N LEU A 104 -13.57 -1.82 2.60
CA LEU A 104 -13.40 -0.38 2.45
C LEU A 104 -14.40 0.17 1.43
N SER A 105 -15.22 1.12 1.85
CA SER A 105 -16.21 1.77 0.99
C SER A 105 -15.92 3.27 0.86
N VAL A 106 -16.04 3.79 -0.37
CA VAL A 106 -15.74 5.20 -0.70
C VAL A 106 -16.83 5.80 -1.57
N THR A 107 -17.15 7.07 -1.32
CA THR A 107 -17.98 7.92 -2.19
C THR A 107 -17.19 9.15 -2.63
N ASN A 108 -17.77 9.93 -3.55
CA ASN A 108 -17.12 11.10 -4.13
C ASN A 108 -17.53 12.42 -3.46
N SER A 109 -18.38 12.37 -2.43
CA SER A 109 -18.83 13.51 -1.62
C SER A 109 -19.35 13.08 -0.25
N PHE A 110 -19.39 14.03 0.69
CA PHE A 110 -19.99 13.84 2.01
C PHE A 110 -21.51 13.67 1.90
N HIS A 111 -22.16 14.36 0.97
CA HIS A 111 -23.58 14.14 0.69
C HIS A 111 -23.86 12.68 0.33
N GLU A 112 -23.10 12.09 -0.59
CA GLU A 112 -23.23 10.67 -0.94
C GLU A 112 -22.87 9.75 0.23
N ALA A 113 -21.87 10.10 1.03
CA ALA A 113 -21.51 9.28 2.20
C ALA A 113 -22.67 9.20 3.20
N SER A 114 -23.43 10.29 3.36
CA SER A 114 -24.59 10.36 4.28
C SER A 114 -25.75 9.44 3.93
N PHE A 115 -25.75 8.90 2.70
CA PHE A 115 -26.73 7.89 2.28
C PHE A 115 -26.52 6.56 3.01
N PHE A 116 -25.28 6.19 3.33
CA PHE A 116 -24.94 4.87 3.87
C PHE A 116 -25.06 4.82 5.39
N ASP A 117 -25.43 3.65 5.92
CA ASP A 117 -25.47 3.40 7.37
C ASP A 117 -24.14 2.85 7.95
N SER A 118 -23.16 2.58 7.08
CA SER A 118 -21.83 2.09 7.40
C SER A 118 -20.77 3.20 7.36
N ASP A 119 -19.54 2.91 7.80
CA ASP A 119 -18.41 3.82 7.65
C ASP A 119 -18.01 3.96 6.17
N ILE A 120 -18.04 5.18 5.64
CA ILE A 120 -17.74 5.51 4.24
C ILE A 120 -16.69 6.62 4.21
N HIS A 121 -15.61 6.39 3.48
CA HIS A 121 -14.61 7.41 3.19
C HIS A 121 -15.03 8.29 1.99
N VAL A 122 -14.52 9.52 1.93
CA VAL A 122 -14.80 10.44 0.82
C VAL A 122 -13.52 10.76 0.06
N ILE A 123 -13.51 10.49 -1.24
CA ILE A 123 -12.47 10.94 -2.18
C ILE A 123 -13.16 11.64 -3.34
N ALA A 124 -13.06 12.97 -3.40
CA ALA A 124 -13.69 13.75 -4.45
C ALA A 124 -13.13 13.41 -5.84
N LEU A 125 -13.98 13.53 -6.87
CA LEU A 125 -13.57 13.36 -8.27
C LEU A 125 -12.43 14.33 -8.63
N PRO A 126 -11.47 13.90 -9.48
CA PRO A 126 -10.39 14.77 -9.90
C PRO A 126 -10.89 15.84 -10.87
N LEU A 127 -10.27 17.01 -10.83
CA LEU A 127 -10.31 17.98 -11.93
C LEU A 127 -9.45 17.43 -13.09
N PRO A 128 -10.04 17.16 -14.27
CA PRO A 128 -9.27 16.69 -15.42
C PRO A 128 -8.27 17.76 -15.90
N GLU A 129 -7.22 17.33 -16.61
CA GLU A 129 -6.28 18.26 -17.24
C GLU A 129 -6.95 18.94 -18.45
N ALA A 130 -7.18 20.24 -18.35
CA ALA A 130 -7.77 21.03 -19.43
C ALA A 130 -6.68 21.62 -20.34
N PRO A 131 -6.86 21.60 -21.68
CA PRO A 131 -5.96 22.27 -22.60
C PRO A 131 -6.08 23.80 -22.50
N ASP A 132 -5.08 24.50 -23.05
CA ASP A 132 -5.17 25.95 -23.24
C ASP A 132 -6.37 26.31 -24.13
N PRO A 133 -7.09 27.41 -23.83
CA PRO A 133 -8.28 27.79 -24.57
C PRO A 133 -7.96 28.07 -26.04
N ALA A 134 -8.74 27.46 -26.94
CA ALA A 134 -8.59 27.62 -28.38
C ALA A 134 -9.45 28.77 -28.94
N SER A 135 -10.49 29.20 -28.22
CA SER A 135 -11.41 30.25 -28.65
C SER A 135 -11.94 31.11 -27.51
N THR A 136 -12.43 32.31 -27.84
CA THR A 136 -13.24 33.11 -26.93
C THR A 136 -14.70 32.63 -26.92
N PRO A 137 -15.42 32.71 -25.79
CA PRO A 137 -16.83 32.37 -25.74
C PRO A 137 -17.70 33.14 -26.74
N ASP A 138 -18.64 32.45 -27.37
CA ASP A 138 -19.66 33.01 -28.26
C ASP A 138 -20.73 33.72 -27.39
N PRO A 139 -20.93 35.05 -27.52
CA PRO A 139 -21.84 35.80 -26.66
C PRO A 139 -23.27 35.24 -26.67
N GLY A 140 -23.89 35.15 -25.48
CA GLY A 140 -25.27 34.66 -25.33
C GLY A 140 -25.43 33.13 -25.42
N THR A 141 -24.34 32.37 -25.56
CA THR A 141 -24.42 30.91 -25.64
C THR A 141 -24.49 30.28 -24.25
N VAL A 142 -25.57 29.53 -23.97
CA VAL A 142 -25.77 28.73 -22.76
C VAL A 142 -25.44 27.26 -23.09
N GLY A 143 -24.50 26.67 -22.35
CA GLY A 143 -24.00 25.33 -22.64
C GLY A 143 -24.29 24.34 -21.53
N ILE A 144 -24.93 23.23 -21.87
CA ILE A 144 -25.16 22.09 -20.98
C ILE A 144 -24.38 20.88 -21.48
N LEU A 145 -23.62 20.24 -20.58
CA LEU A 145 -22.73 19.12 -20.90
C LEU A 145 -23.30 17.79 -20.37
N GLY A 146 -23.35 16.77 -21.22
CA GLY A 146 -23.68 15.39 -20.85
C GLY A 146 -24.75 14.75 -21.73
N PHE A 147 -25.16 13.54 -21.37
CA PHE A 147 -26.21 12.82 -22.08
C PHE A 147 -27.58 13.49 -21.94
N ILE A 148 -28.39 13.43 -22.98
CA ILE A 148 -29.74 14.01 -23.03
C ILE A 148 -30.79 12.94 -22.68
N TYR A 149 -31.55 13.18 -21.61
CA TYR A 149 -32.71 12.40 -21.19
C TYR A 149 -33.62 13.22 -20.25
N PRO A 150 -34.89 12.80 -20.03
CA PRO A 150 -35.83 13.51 -19.17
C PRO A 150 -35.29 13.73 -17.75
N GLY A 151 -35.46 14.94 -17.21
CA GLY A 151 -34.98 15.30 -15.86
C GLY A 151 -33.49 15.68 -15.77
N LYS A 152 -32.71 15.58 -16.85
CA LYS A 152 -31.31 16.06 -16.89
C LYS A 152 -31.18 17.58 -16.92
N GLY A 153 -32.29 18.30 -17.09
CA GLY A 153 -32.37 19.76 -17.04
C GLY A 153 -32.29 20.46 -18.40
N HIS A 154 -32.10 19.74 -19.51
CA HIS A 154 -32.09 20.29 -20.86
C HIS A 154 -33.38 21.08 -21.19
N GLU A 155 -34.55 20.53 -20.88
CA GLU A 155 -35.86 21.19 -21.08
C GLU A 155 -36.02 22.43 -20.19
N THR A 156 -35.56 22.33 -18.94
CA THR A 156 -35.57 23.43 -17.97
C THR A 156 -34.77 24.62 -18.50
N ILE A 157 -33.55 24.37 -18.97
CA ILE A 157 -32.68 25.41 -19.52
C ILE A 157 -33.22 25.96 -20.84
N ALA A 158 -33.71 25.10 -21.74
CA ALA A 158 -34.33 25.53 -22.99
C ALA A 158 -35.52 26.47 -22.74
N THR A 159 -36.34 26.16 -21.74
CA THR A 159 -37.50 26.97 -21.36
C THR A 159 -37.10 28.28 -20.67
N ALA A 160 -36.09 28.24 -19.80
CA ALA A 160 -35.59 29.42 -19.10
C ALA A 160 -34.88 30.38 -20.05
N ALA A 161 -34.03 29.88 -20.94
CA ALA A 161 -33.27 30.69 -21.90
C ALA A 161 -34.20 31.45 -22.87
N ARG A 162 -35.35 30.89 -23.26
CA ARG A 162 -36.35 31.60 -24.09
C ARG A 162 -37.00 32.81 -23.41
N GLN A 163 -36.91 32.91 -22.08
CA GLN A 163 -37.43 34.04 -21.33
C GLN A 163 -36.42 35.20 -21.25
N VAL A 164 -35.20 34.98 -21.75
CA VAL A 164 -34.11 35.96 -21.71
C VAL A 164 -33.67 36.26 -23.14
N ASP A 165 -33.81 37.51 -23.57
CA ASP A 165 -33.46 37.91 -24.93
C ASP A 165 -31.98 37.70 -25.23
N GLY A 166 -31.69 37.16 -26.41
CA GLY A 166 -30.32 36.99 -26.91
C GLY A 166 -29.61 35.72 -26.45
N LEU A 167 -30.29 34.80 -25.77
CA LEU A 167 -29.71 33.51 -25.38
C LEU A 167 -29.99 32.40 -26.40
N SER A 168 -28.98 31.58 -26.66
CA SER A 168 -29.09 30.32 -27.42
C SER A 168 -28.57 29.16 -26.58
N VAL A 169 -29.21 27.99 -26.68
CA VAL A 169 -28.84 26.82 -25.86
C VAL A 169 -28.16 25.78 -26.72
N ARG A 170 -27.00 25.29 -26.27
CA ARG A 170 -26.25 24.21 -26.90
C ARG A 170 -26.07 23.05 -25.92
N ALA A 171 -26.48 21.86 -26.33
CA ALA A 171 -26.26 20.61 -25.63
C ALA A 171 -24.99 19.94 -26.17
N LEU A 172 -23.96 19.89 -25.33
CA LEU A 172 -22.68 19.23 -25.59
C LEU A 172 -22.82 17.75 -25.20
N GLY A 173 -23.22 16.92 -26.16
CA GLY A 173 -23.51 15.50 -25.92
C GLY A 173 -24.58 14.91 -26.84
N THR A 174 -24.91 13.64 -26.58
CA THR A 174 -25.87 12.85 -27.36
C THR A 174 -27.05 12.39 -26.49
N TYR A 175 -28.12 11.94 -27.13
CA TYR A 175 -29.25 11.30 -26.45
C TYR A 175 -28.82 9.98 -25.78
N SER A 176 -29.30 9.76 -24.56
CA SER A 176 -29.19 8.44 -23.93
C SER A 176 -29.99 7.41 -24.72
N LEU A 177 -29.56 6.15 -24.67
CA LEU A 177 -30.25 5.03 -25.31
C LEU A 177 -31.72 4.97 -24.88
N GLY A 178 -32.64 4.91 -25.85
CA GLY A 178 -34.09 4.88 -25.61
C GLY A 178 -34.75 6.25 -25.47
N HIS A 179 -33.99 7.34 -25.57
CA HIS A 179 -34.47 8.71 -25.49
C HIS A 179 -34.22 9.53 -26.78
N GLU A 180 -33.91 8.88 -27.90
CA GLU A 180 -33.55 9.51 -29.17
C GLU A 180 -34.70 10.33 -29.80
N ASN A 181 -35.95 10.03 -29.41
CA ASN A 181 -37.14 10.73 -29.87
C ASN A 181 -37.48 11.98 -29.02
N MET A 182 -36.65 12.34 -28.04
CA MET A 182 -36.90 13.49 -27.17
C MET A 182 -36.71 14.81 -27.95
N GLU A 183 -37.76 15.62 -28.00
CA GLU A 183 -37.72 16.91 -28.68
C GLU A 183 -37.19 18.02 -27.75
N LEU A 184 -36.13 18.70 -28.18
CA LEU A 184 -35.58 19.87 -27.52
C LEU A 184 -35.63 21.09 -28.45
N PRO A 185 -36.82 21.69 -28.65
CA PRO A 185 -36.96 22.76 -29.62
C PRO A 185 -36.09 23.96 -29.26
N GLY A 186 -35.35 24.50 -30.22
CA GLY A 186 -34.46 25.65 -30.00
C GLY A 186 -33.17 25.33 -29.24
N VAL A 187 -32.85 24.05 -29.03
CA VAL A 187 -31.56 23.60 -28.51
C VAL A 187 -30.74 23.01 -29.66
N GLU A 188 -29.51 23.46 -29.82
CA GLU A 188 -28.56 22.83 -30.74
C GLU A 188 -27.91 21.63 -30.04
N VAL A 189 -28.05 20.44 -30.61
CA VAL A 189 -27.44 19.21 -30.09
C VAL A 189 -26.21 18.88 -30.94
N THR A 190 -25.06 18.79 -30.28
CA THR A 190 -23.77 18.53 -30.95
C THR A 190 -23.57 17.06 -31.33
N GLY A 191 -24.22 16.14 -30.61
CA GLY A 191 -23.95 14.70 -30.71
C GLY A 191 -22.76 14.28 -29.85
N TYR A 192 -22.26 13.08 -30.08
CA TYR A 192 -21.05 12.62 -29.39
C TYR A 192 -19.84 13.39 -29.89
N LEU A 193 -19.05 13.95 -28.96
CA LEU A 193 -17.84 14.71 -29.24
C LEU A 193 -16.62 13.89 -28.77
N SER A 194 -15.53 13.94 -29.55
CA SER A 194 -14.23 13.50 -29.04
C SER A 194 -13.78 14.43 -27.89
N ASP A 195 -12.85 13.99 -27.04
CA ASP A 195 -12.37 14.84 -25.94
C ASP A 195 -11.80 16.18 -26.44
N ALA A 196 -11.06 16.18 -27.56
CA ALA A 196 -10.49 17.40 -28.14
C ALA A 196 -11.59 18.35 -28.66
N ASP A 197 -12.59 17.80 -29.36
CA ASP A 197 -13.71 18.59 -29.88
C ASP A 197 -14.60 19.10 -28.73
N LEU A 198 -14.74 18.32 -27.67
CA LEU A 198 -15.48 18.73 -26.50
C LEU A 198 -14.84 19.94 -25.83
N TRP A 199 -13.52 19.94 -25.61
CA TRP A 199 -12.83 21.11 -25.04
C TRP A 199 -13.00 22.35 -25.92
N ALA A 200 -12.87 22.20 -27.24
CA ALA A 200 -13.08 23.29 -28.19
C ALA A 200 -14.51 23.84 -28.14
N GLU A 201 -15.53 22.97 -28.06
CA GLU A 201 -16.92 23.40 -27.96
C GLU A 201 -17.25 24.00 -26.58
N MET A 202 -16.64 23.51 -25.50
CA MET A 202 -16.74 24.10 -24.17
C MET A 202 -16.18 25.53 -24.12
N ASP A 203 -15.07 25.80 -24.84
CA ASP A 203 -14.49 27.14 -24.91
C ASP A 203 -15.44 28.17 -25.51
N ARG A 204 -16.30 27.75 -26.44
CA ARG A 204 -17.29 28.59 -27.13
C ARG A 204 -18.52 28.90 -26.29
N ILE A 205 -18.78 28.17 -25.20
CA ILE A 205 -19.92 28.44 -24.33
C ILE A 205 -19.66 29.70 -23.52
N ALA A 206 -20.60 30.65 -23.46
CA ALA A 206 -20.51 31.84 -22.60
C ALA A 206 -21.00 31.57 -21.17
N ILE A 207 -22.12 30.87 -21.03
CA ILE A 207 -22.77 30.56 -19.74
C ILE A 207 -22.87 29.04 -19.58
N PRO A 208 -21.88 28.40 -18.93
CA PRO A 208 -21.96 26.99 -18.59
C PRO A 208 -23.03 26.72 -17.53
N VAL A 209 -23.81 25.65 -17.72
CA VAL A 209 -24.85 25.24 -16.78
C VAL A 209 -24.80 23.75 -16.44
N CYS A 210 -25.07 23.43 -15.18
CA CYS A 210 -25.36 22.09 -14.70
C CYS A 210 -26.76 22.09 -14.07
N ALA A 211 -27.77 21.85 -14.92
CA ALA A 211 -29.18 22.04 -14.55
C ALA A 211 -29.84 20.82 -13.89
N HIS A 212 -29.13 19.71 -13.86
CA HIS A 212 -29.63 18.50 -13.23
C HIS A 212 -29.64 18.68 -11.71
N ARG A 213 -30.75 18.33 -11.05
CA ARG A 213 -30.89 18.49 -9.59
C ARG A 213 -30.49 17.24 -8.80
N HIS A 214 -30.33 16.11 -9.49
CA HIS A 214 -30.27 14.78 -8.87
C HIS A 214 -29.01 14.00 -9.30
N PHE A 215 -27.85 14.66 -9.33
CA PHE A 215 -26.59 13.98 -9.63
C PHE A 215 -25.79 13.64 -8.38
N SER A 216 -25.39 12.37 -8.34
CA SER A 216 -24.17 11.89 -7.68
C SER A 216 -22.97 12.33 -8.54
N ALA A 217 -21.82 12.56 -7.91
CA ALA A 217 -20.66 13.31 -8.39
C ALA A 217 -20.49 13.44 -9.92
N SER A 218 -20.51 14.70 -10.41
CA SER A 218 -20.63 15.00 -11.84
C SER A 218 -19.29 15.27 -12.53
N GLY A 219 -18.90 14.36 -13.43
CA GLY A 219 -17.78 14.59 -14.35
C GLY A 219 -17.98 15.83 -15.22
N SER A 220 -19.22 16.19 -15.59
CA SER A 220 -19.54 17.38 -16.37
C SER A 220 -19.20 18.67 -15.61
N LEU A 221 -19.51 18.73 -14.31
CA LEU A 221 -19.15 19.88 -13.47
C LEU A 221 -17.64 19.97 -13.31
N MET A 222 -16.96 18.85 -13.04
CA MET A 222 -15.50 18.82 -12.91
C MET A 222 -14.78 19.30 -14.18
N ARG A 223 -15.28 18.94 -15.38
CA ARG A 223 -14.75 19.42 -16.67
C ARG A 223 -14.87 20.94 -16.81
N TRP A 224 -16.01 21.54 -16.43
CA TRP A 224 -16.17 22.99 -16.45
C TRP A 224 -15.23 23.70 -15.46
N LEU A 225 -15.10 23.15 -14.24
CA LEU A 225 -14.19 23.68 -13.23
C LEU A 225 -12.73 23.61 -13.67
N ALA A 226 -12.32 22.48 -14.27
CA ALA A 226 -10.99 22.31 -14.85
C ALA A 226 -10.69 23.29 -15.98
N ALA A 227 -11.68 23.65 -16.81
CA ALA A 227 -11.56 24.72 -17.79
C ALA A 227 -11.50 26.14 -17.15
N GLY A 228 -11.50 26.25 -15.83
CA GLY A 228 -11.49 27.54 -15.13
C GLY A 228 -12.79 28.32 -15.30
N ARG A 229 -13.90 27.68 -15.68
CA ARG A 229 -15.15 28.37 -15.97
C ARG A 229 -15.96 28.62 -14.70
N ARG A 230 -16.72 29.72 -14.70
CA ARG A 230 -17.85 29.90 -13.79
C ARG A 230 -19.08 29.16 -14.33
N VAL A 231 -19.81 28.49 -13.45
CA VAL A 231 -20.88 27.55 -13.81
C VAL A 231 -22.10 27.82 -12.95
N LEU A 232 -23.26 27.92 -13.58
CA LEU A 232 -24.55 27.94 -12.88
C LEU A 232 -24.97 26.50 -12.60
N VAL A 233 -25.16 26.15 -11.33
CA VAL A 233 -25.45 24.77 -10.90
C VAL A 233 -26.75 24.74 -10.12
N ALA A 234 -27.64 23.79 -10.42
CA ALA A 234 -28.89 23.65 -9.69
C ALA A 234 -28.64 23.41 -8.19
N ASP A 235 -29.42 24.04 -7.31
CA ASP A 235 -29.32 23.82 -5.86
C ASP A 235 -29.63 22.38 -5.47
N SER A 236 -28.64 21.78 -4.82
CA SER A 236 -28.62 20.44 -4.24
C SER A 236 -27.56 20.41 -3.14
N ASP A 237 -27.61 19.41 -2.25
CA ASP A 237 -26.60 19.23 -1.21
C ASP A 237 -25.20 19.05 -1.81
N TYR A 238 -25.08 18.24 -2.87
CA TYR A 238 -23.83 18.08 -3.62
C TYR A 238 -23.33 19.40 -4.22
N ALA A 239 -24.21 20.19 -4.86
CA ALA A 239 -23.82 21.48 -5.43
C ALA A 239 -23.30 22.46 -4.37
N ARG A 240 -23.92 22.48 -3.18
CA ARG A 240 -23.46 23.29 -2.05
C ARG A 240 -22.09 22.82 -1.51
N GLU A 241 -21.86 21.52 -1.45
CA GLU A 241 -20.57 20.94 -1.08
C GLU A 241 -19.45 21.35 -2.06
N VAL A 242 -19.68 21.21 -3.37
CA VAL A 242 -18.69 21.62 -4.38
C VAL A 242 -18.50 23.14 -4.38
N ALA A 243 -19.56 23.93 -4.16
CA ALA A 243 -19.46 25.38 -4.08
C ALA A 243 -18.62 25.86 -2.89
N ALA A 244 -18.63 25.14 -1.76
CA ALA A 244 -17.76 25.44 -0.63
C ALA A 244 -16.28 25.29 -0.98
N ASN A 245 -15.93 24.34 -1.86
CA ASN A 245 -14.56 24.10 -2.32
C ASN A 245 -14.16 24.99 -3.51
N HIS A 246 -15.13 25.44 -4.31
CA HIS A 246 -14.92 26.26 -5.52
C HIS A 246 -15.80 27.53 -5.54
N PRO A 247 -15.70 28.42 -4.53
CA PRO A 247 -16.63 29.53 -4.34
C PRO A 247 -16.57 30.58 -5.45
N GLU A 248 -15.45 30.68 -6.18
CA GLU A 248 -15.29 31.63 -7.29
C GLU A 248 -15.83 31.10 -8.63
N GLN A 249 -16.14 29.80 -8.71
CA GLN A 249 -16.54 29.12 -9.95
C GLN A 249 -17.95 28.56 -9.91
N VAL A 250 -18.48 28.16 -8.76
CA VAL A 250 -19.81 27.55 -8.66
C VAL A 250 -20.83 28.56 -8.13
N VAL A 251 -21.84 28.84 -8.95
CA VAL A 251 -22.99 29.66 -8.56
C VAL A 251 -24.20 28.75 -8.43
N VAL A 252 -24.72 28.60 -7.21
CA VAL A 252 -25.88 27.76 -6.92
C VAL A 252 -27.17 28.49 -7.30
N VAL A 253 -28.04 27.83 -8.08
CA VAL A 253 -29.22 28.43 -8.73
C VAL A 253 -30.50 27.71 -8.33
N ASN A 254 -31.49 28.52 -7.93
CA ASN A 254 -32.88 28.10 -7.70
C ASN A 254 -33.86 28.71 -8.72
N ASP A 255 -33.49 29.84 -9.36
CA ASP A 255 -34.30 30.55 -10.35
C ASP A 255 -33.52 30.73 -11.66
N TRP A 256 -33.77 29.84 -12.63
CA TRP A 256 -33.00 29.77 -13.88
C TRP A 256 -33.11 31.01 -14.76
N PRO A 257 -34.30 31.56 -15.08
CA PRO A 257 -34.41 32.78 -15.87
C PRO A 257 -33.61 33.96 -15.30
N SER A 258 -33.73 34.20 -13.99
CA SER A 258 -33.01 35.31 -13.33
C SER A 258 -31.50 35.08 -13.35
N ALA A 259 -31.03 33.89 -13.00
CA ALA A 259 -29.60 33.57 -12.99
C ALA A 259 -28.97 33.65 -14.39
N LEU A 260 -29.68 33.19 -15.43
CA LEU A 260 -29.23 33.32 -16.82
C LEU A 260 -29.16 34.79 -17.26
N ALA A 261 -30.16 35.60 -16.88
CA ALA A 261 -30.18 37.03 -17.19
C ALA A 261 -29.09 37.82 -16.47
N GLU A 262 -28.73 37.44 -15.24
CA GLU A 262 -27.62 38.02 -14.49
C GLU A 262 -26.27 37.62 -15.09
N ALA A 263 -26.05 36.33 -15.35
CA ALA A 263 -24.82 35.82 -15.96
C ALA A 263 -24.59 36.42 -17.36
N ALA A 264 -25.64 36.64 -18.15
CA ALA A 264 -25.54 37.27 -19.47
C ALA A 264 -25.13 38.75 -19.42
N LYS A 265 -25.38 39.44 -18.29
CA LYS A 265 -25.02 40.85 -18.08
C LYS A 265 -23.67 41.02 -17.42
N ASP A 266 -23.16 39.98 -16.77
CA ASP A 266 -21.88 40.00 -16.07
C ASP A 266 -20.72 39.71 -17.03
N PRO A 267 -19.91 40.72 -17.41
CA PRO A 267 -18.76 40.51 -18.30
C PRO A 267 -17.70 39.61 -17.67
N GLU A 268 -17.66 39.51 -16.33
CA GLU A 268 -16.71 38.66 -15.61
C GLU A 268 -17.12 37.18 -15.67
N PHE A 269 -18.39 36.85 -15.94
CA PHE A 269 -18.87 35.46 -15.98
C PHE A 269 -18.20 34.63 -17.09
N THR A 270 -17.82 35.30 -18.18
CA THR A 270 -17.11 34.67 -19.30
C THR A 270 -15.60 34.54 -19.07
N GLN A 271 -15.06 35.23 -18.06
CA GLN A 271 -13.64 35.18 -17.73
C GLN A 271 -13.30 33.87 -17.01
N ARG A 272 -12.09 33.37 -17.27
CA ARG A 272 -11.58 32.18 -16.58
C ARG A 272 -11.02 32.55 -15.22
N VAL A 273 -11.32 31.73 -14.23
CA VAL A 273 -10.66 31.75 -12.92
C VAL A 273 -9.31 31.06 -13.09
N ASN A 274 -8.23 31.84 -12.97
CA ASN A 274 -6.86 31.32 -13.09
C ASN A 274 -6.44 30.65 -11.78
N THR A 275 -6.79 29.39 -11.61
CA THR A 275 -6.30 28.53 -10.54
C THR A 275 -5.66 27.28 -11.14
N LEU A 276 -4.44 26.96 -10.70
CA LEU A 276 -3.88 25.64 -11.01
C LEU A 276 -4.76 24.60 -10.29
N PRO A 277 -5.22 23.53 -10.97
CA PRO A 277 -5.99 22.49 -10.31
C PRO A 277 -5.14 21.89 -9.19
N THR A 278 -5.60 22.03 -7.94
CA THR A 278 -4.95 21.47 -6.75
C THR A 278 -5.43 20.06 -6.42
N TRP A 279 -6.37 19.52 -7.19
CA TRP A 279 -7.02 18.22 -6.97
C TRP A 279 -7.22 17.48 -8.29
N GLY A 280 -6.13 17.00 -8.88
CA GLY A 280 -6.13 16.19 -10.10
C GLY A 280 -6.00 14.70 -9.82
N TRP A 281 -5.67 13.93 -10.86
CA TRP A 281 -5.47 12.48 -10.74
C TRP A 281 -4.34 12.09 -9.79
N GLN A 282 -3.31 12.94 -9.65
CA GLN A 282 -2.21 12.72 -8.71
C GLN A 282 -2.72 12.69 -7.27
N GLU A 283 -3.52 13.66 -6.85
CA GLU A 283 -4.07 13.74 -5.50
C GLU A 283 -5.05 12.58 -5.25
N VAL A 284 -5.95 12.31 -6.20
CA VAL A 284 -6.92 11.21 -6.10
C VAL A 284 -6.23 9.86 -5.98
N SER A 285 -5.22 9.55 -6.83
CA SER A 285 -4.49 8.29 -6.73
C SER A 285 -3.72 8.17 -5.42
N THR A 286 -3.22 9.29 -4.90
CA THR A 286 -2.49 9.34 -3.62
C THR A 286 -3.43 9.01 -2.46
N SER A 287 -4.60 9.64 -2.41
CA SER A 287 -5.61 9.36 -1.37
C SER A 287 -6.12 7.91 -1.41
N TRP A 288 -6.31 7.34 -2.59
CA TRP A 288 -6.70 5.93 -2.73
C TRP A 288 -5.63 4.98 -2.21
N GLN A 289 -4.37 5.19 -2.61
CA GLN A 289 -3.24 4.41 -2.12
C GLN A 289 -3.12 4.49 -0.59
N ASP A 290 -3.36 5.65 0.03
CA ASP A 290 -3.30 5.80 1.50
C ASP A 290 -4.37 4.96 2.20
N LEU A 291 -5.62 5.01 1.70
CA LEU A 291 -6.70 4.18 2.23
C LEU A 291 -6.40 2.69 2.04
N TRP A 292 -5.92 2.28 0.86
CA TRP A 292 -5.58 0.89 0.61
C TRP A 292 -4.40 0.40 1.45
N ILE A 293 -3.38 1.22 1.69
CA ILE A 293 -2.28 0.88 2.60
C ILE A 293 -2.81 0.68 4.02
N LYS A 294 -3.70 1.57 4.48
CA LYS A 294 -4.30 1.48 5.80
C LYS A 294 -5.15 0.22 5.98
N HIS A 295 -5.96 -0.14 4.98
CA HIS A 295 -6.93 -1.25 5.08
C HIS A 295 -6.35 -2.60 4.60
N PHE A 296 -5.46 -2.57 3.62
CA PHE A 296 -4.92 -3.76 2.93
C PHE A 296 -3.39 -3.86 2.98
N GLY A 297 -2.71 -3.00 3.75
CA GLY A 297 -1.25 -2.94 3.84
C GLY A 297 -0.53 -4.28 3.94
N PRO A 298 -0.99 -5.27 4.73
CA PRO A 298 -0.32 -6.57 4.80
C PRO A 298 -0.39 -7.36 3.49
N TRP A 299 -1.54 -7.31 2.81
CA TRP A 299 -1.71 -7.89 1.49
C TRP A 299 -0.79 -7.24 0.47
N LEU A 300 -0.70 -5.91 0.50
CA LEU A 300 0.15 -5.13 -0.41
C LEU A 300 1.65 -5.36 -0.15
N ARG A 301 2.04 -5.58 1.10
CA ARG A 301 3.41 -5.93 1.52
C ARG A 301 3.75 -7.41 1.31
N GLY A 302 2.79 -8.25 0.95
CA GLY A 302 2.97 -9.67 0.69
C GLY A 302 3.29 -10.51 1.93
N ASN A 303 2.97 -10.02 3.14
CA ASN A 303 2.97 -10.84 4.35
C ASN A 303 1.57 -11.46 4.51
N ILE A 304 1.21 -12.32 3.57
CA ILE A 304 -0.09 -12.98 3.52
C ILE A 304 0.12 -14.40 4.07
N PRO A 305 -0.32 -14.71 5.30
CA PRO A 305 -0.25 -16.06 5.81
C PRO A 305 -0.97 -17.02 4.84
N PRO A 306 -0.36 -18.16 4.49
CA PRO A 306 -1.06 -19.17 3.71
C PRO A 306 -2.23 -19.73 4.53
N ARG A 307 -3.19 -20.39 3.89
CA ARG A 307 -4.15 -21.20 4.64
C ARG A 307 -3.38 -22.36 5.29
N PRO A 308 -3.44 -22.56 6.62
CA PRO A 308 -2.71 -23.65 7.25
C PRO A 308 -3.24 -25.00 6.75
N VAL A 309 -2.35 -25.98 6.63
CA VAL A 309 -2.70 -27.34 6.23
C VAL A 309 -2.57 -28.28 7.43
N ASP A 310 -3.58 -29.13 7.64
CA ASP A 310 -3.60 -30.08 8.76
C ASP A 310 -2.82 -31.37 8.46
N ASP A 311 -2.04 -31.41 7.38
CA ASP A 311 -1.23 -32.59 7.01
C ASP A 311 0.03 -32.68 7.90
N PRO A 312 0.25 -33.78 8.63
CA PRO A 312 1.37 -33.90 9.55
C PRO A 312 2.72 -34.06 8.82
N ALA A 313 3.40 -32.93 8.61
CA ALA A 313 4.72 -32.89 8.01
C ALA A 313 5.82 -33.38 8.95
N PRO A 314 6.84 -34.12 8.47
CA PRO A 314 8.03 -34.44 9.26
C PRO A 314 8.79 -33.19 9.74
N VAL A 315 9.24 -33.19 11.00
CA VAL A 315 9.92 -32.05 11.64
C VAL A 315 11.28 -32.44 12.23
N SER A 316 12.23 -31.52 12.14
CA SER A 316 13.54 -31.61 12.80
C SER A 316 13.62 -30.54 13.90
N VAL A 317 13.69 -30.98 15.16
CA VAL A 317 13.81 -30.08 16.31
C VAL A 317 15.28 -29.86 16.64
N VAL A 318 15.77 -28.63 16.46
CA VAL A 318 17.17 -28.23 16.69
C VAL A 318 17.27 -27.51 18.03
N ILE A 319 18.13 -28.02 18.92
CA ILE A 319 18.31 -27.53 20.29
C ILE A 319 19.76 -27.13 20.51
N PRO A 320 20.13 -25.84 20.57
CA PRO A 320 21.45 -25.43 21.03
C PRO A 320 21.58 -25.81 22.52
N TYR A 321 22.73 -26.38 22.88
CA TYR A 321 22.98 -26.92 24.20
C TYR A 321 24.34 -26.48 24.74
N TYR A 322 24.37 -26.10 26.02
CA TYR A 322 25.60 -25.84 26.76
C TYR A 322 25.41 -26.18 28.25
N ASN A 323 26.09 -27.23 28.73
CA ASN A 323 26.25 -27.59 30.16
C ASN A 323 25.00 -27.78 31.06
N ASP A 324 23.75 -27.61 30.58
CA ASP A 324 22.52 -27.81 31.37
C ASP A 324 21.71 -29.06 30.96
N ILE A 325 22.19 -30.22 31.41
CA ILE A 325 21.57 -31.52 31.10
C ILE A 325 20.17 -31.68 31.69
N ASP A 326 19.86 -31.01 32.81
CA ASP A 326 18.60 -31.19 33.52
C ASP A 326 17.45 -30.44 32.83
N SER A 327 17.72 -29.25 32.29
CA SER A 327 16.76 -28.55 31.44
C SER A 327 16.58 -29.28 30.11
N LEU A 328 17.67 -29.73 29.48
CA LEU A 328 17.60 -30.48 28.22
C LEU A 328 16.69 -31.72 28.33
N LYS A 329 16.78 -32.48 29.42
CA LYS A 329 15.91 -33.64 29.66
C LYS A 329 14.43 -33.26 29.71
N LYS A 330 14.09 -32.10 30.28
CA LYS A 330 12.70 -31.61 30.32
C LYS A 330 12.21 -31.22 28.93
N VAL A 331 13.06 -30.57 28.13
CA VAL A 331 12.75 -30.22 26.74
C VAL A 331 12.47 -31.47 25.91
N ILE A 332 13.35 -32.48 25.97
CA ILE A 332 13.16 -33.77 25.30
C ILE A 332 11.84 -34.41 25.73
N ALA A 333 11.55 -34.47 27.03
CA ALA A 333 10.30 -35.04 27.53
C ALA A 333 9.05 -34.25 27.08
N GLY A 334 9.18 -32.94 26.85
CA GLY A 334 8.11 -32.12 26.26
C GLY A 334 7.86 -32.45 24.80
N ILE A 335 8.93 -32.63 24.02
CA ILE A 335 8.87 -33.03 22.60
C ILE A 335 8.21 -34.42 22.46
N GLU A 336 8.58 -35.38 23.31
CA GLU A 336 7.99 -36.72 23.31
C GLU A 336 6.48 -36.72 23.62
N LYS A 337 6.00 -35.72 24.37
CA LYS A 337 4.58 -35.55 24.73
C LYS A 337 3.83 -34.65 23.75
N ASN A 338 4.44 -34.25 22.64
CA ASN A 338 3.83 -33.28 21.74
C ASN A 338 2.56 -33.78 21.05
N ASN A 339 2.40 -35.11 20.91
CA ASN A 339 1.33 -35.76 20.14
C ASN A 339 1.29 -35.34 18.66
N HIS A 340 2.46 -35.01 18.10
CA HIS A 340 2.58 -34.73 16.68
C HIS A 340 2.48 -36.04 15.88
N GLU A 341 1.63 -36.06 14.84
CA GLU A 341 1.39 -37.28 14.06
C GLU A 341 2.47 -37.55 13.00
N GLY A 342 3.25 -36.53 12.65
CA GLY A 342 4.36 -36.62 11.70
C GLY A 342 5.62 -37.22 12.31
N LYS A 343 6.62 -37.51 11.47
CA LYS A 343 7.92 -37.98 11.96
C LYS A 343 8.66 -36.84 12.67
N VAL A 344 9.16 -37.11 13.87
CA VAL A 344 9.95 -36.15 14.64
C VAL A 344 11.37 -36.69 14.79
N GLU A 345 12.37 -35.85 14.62
CA GLU A 345 13.73 -36.09 15.10
C GLU A 345 14.22 -34.94 15.97
N ILE A 346 15.13 -35.25 16.89
CA ILE A 346 15.76 -34.29 17.81
C ILE A 346 17.24 -34.16 17.47
N ILE A 347 17.72 -32.94 17.32
CA ILE A 347 19.11 -32.63 17.02
C ILE A 347 19.63 -31.69 18.10
N ILE A 348 20.53 -32.21 18.93
CA ILE A 348 21.19 -31.44 19.97
C ILE A 348 22.48 -30.89 19.39
N ALA A 349 22.60 -29.57 19.33
CA ALA A 349 23.79 -28.87 18.88
C ALA A 349 24.57 -28.35 20.08
N ASP A 350 25.57 -29.13 20.49
CA ASP A 350 26.43 -28.86 21.63
C ASP A 350 27.49 -27.79 21.29
N ASP A 351 27.38 -26.63 21.95
CA ASP A 351 28.26 -25.47 21.80
C ASP A 351 29.54 -25.58 22.65
N GLY A 352 30.14 -26.77 22.67
CA GLY A 352 31.41 -27.01 23.34
C GLY A 352 31.34 -27.34 24.84
N SER A 353 30.23 -27.90 25.34
CA SER A 353 30.07 -28.30 26.76
C SER A 353 31.24 -29.10 27.33
N ASP A 354 31.53 -29.01 28.63
CA ASP A 354 32.64 -29.75 29.25
C ASP A 354 32.52 -31.26 29.04
N ILE A 355 31.28 -31.75 29.14
CA ILE A 355 30.90 -33.14 28.89
C ILE A 355 29.79 -33.12 27.83
N PRO A 356 29.94 -33.84 26.71
CA PRO A 356 28.87 -33.98 25.72
C PRO A 356 27.57 -34.48 26.37
N PRO A 357 26.39 -33.99 25.94
CA PRO A 357 25.12 -34.39 26.54
C PRO A 357 24.86 -35.87 26.30
N GLU A 358 24.67 -36.62 27.38
CA GLU A 358 24.23 -38.02 27.33
C GLU A 358 22.74 -38.08 27.68
N VAL A 359 21.92 -38.35 26.67
CA VAL A 359 20.45 -38.35 26.77
C VAL A 359 19.86 -39.59 26.12
N THR A 360 18.68 -39.99 26.59
CA THR A 360 17.87 -41.05 25.98
C THR A 360 16.54 -40.48 25.54
N SER A 361 16.02 -40.98 24.41
CA SER A 361 14.70 -40.59 23.90
C SER A 361 14.05 -41.77 23.17
N THR A 362 12.72 -41.76 23.16
CA THR A 362 11.86 -42.60 22.32
C THR A 362 11.84 -42.16 20.85
N LEU A 363 12.31 -40.93 20.57
CA LEU A 363 12.45 -40.36 19.24
C LEU A 363 13.91 -40.49 18.73
N PRO A 364 14.14 -40.51 17.41
CA PRO A 364 15.47 -40.39 16.83
C PRO A 364 16.19 -39.15 17.36
N ILE A 365 17.40 -39.33 17.90
CA ILE A 365 18.20 -38.26 18.46
C ILE A 365 19.62 -38.27 17.87
N THR A 366 20.09 -37.09 17.47
CA THR A 366 21.45 -36.87 16.97
C THR A 366 22.10 -35.78 17.80
N VAL A 367 23.33 -36.03 18.28
CA VAL A 367 24.15 -35.00 18.93
C VAL A 367 25.24 -34.57 17.96
N VAL A 368 25.27 -33.29 17.62
CA VAL A 368 26.34 -32.65 16.86
C VAL A 368 27.07 -31.65 17.75
N ARG A 369 28.37 -31.48 17.53
CA ARG A 369 29.21 -30.72 18.46
C ARG A 369 30.21 -29.83 17.73
N GLN A 370 30.45 -28.66 18.30
CA GLN A 370 31.57 -27.78 17.96
C GLN A 370 32.56 -27.62 19.13
N GLU A 371 33.72 -27.02 18.87
CA GLU A 371 34.68 -26.66 19.91
C GLU A 371 34.11 -25.59 20.85
N ASP A 372 34.61 -25.49 22.08
CA ASP A 372 34.32 -24.33 22.94
C ASP A 372 35.19 -23.14 22.48
N GLN A 373 34.56 -22.12 21.93
CA GLN A 373 35.21 -20.83 21.64
C GLN A 373 34.37 -19.68 22.20
N GLY A 374 33.76 -19.91 23.37
CA GLY A 374 32.80 -19.01 24.00
C GLY A 374 31.37 -19.19 23.47
N PHE A 375 30.49 -18.27 23.83
CA PHE A 375 29.07 -18.31 23.47
C PHE A 375 28.87 -18.11 21.97
N ARG A 376 28.52 -19.18 21.24
CA ARG A 376 28.36 -19.21 19.77
C ARG A 376 27.07 -19.93 19.37
N ALA A 377 25.97 -19.56 20.02
CA ALA A 377 24.65 -20.13 19.77
C ALA A 377 24.22 -20.07 18.29
N ALA A 378 24.57 -19.01 17.55
CA ALA A 378 24.33 -18.91 16.11
C ALA A 378 24.99 -20.06 15.33
N ALA A 379 26.28 -20.32 15.60
CA ALA A 379 27.03 -21.41 14.96
C ALA A 379 26.48 -22.79 15.36
N ALA A 380 26.10 -22.98 16.63
CA ALA A 380 25.49 -24.22 17.10
C ALA A 380 24.13 -24.47 16.42
N ARG A 381 23.24 -23.47 16.33
CA ARG A 381 21.96 -23.58 15.61
C ARG A 381 22.17 -23.95 14.14
N ASN A 382 23.13 -23.31 13.47
CA ASN A 382 23.49 -23.66 12.09
C ASN A 382 24.02 -25.09 11.97
N LEU A 383 24.85 -25.55 12.93
CA LEU A 383 25.37 -26.91 12.97
C LEU A 383 24.24 -27.94 13.07
N GLY A 384 23.27 -27.70 13.96
CA GLY A 384 22.08 -28.54 14.09
C GLY A 384 21.22 -28.53 12.83
N ALA A 385 20.94 -27.35 12.26
CA ALA A 385 20.17 -27.22 11.03
C ALA A 385 20.82 -27.93 9.83
N ARG A 386 22.16 -27.94 9.75
CA ARG A 386 22.89 -28.70 8.72
C ARG A 386 22.72 -30.22 8.88
N ALA A 387 22.59 -30.70 10.12
CA ALA A 387 22.40 -32.12 10.42
C ALA A 387 20.95 -32.60 10.27
N ALA A 388 19.98 -31.67 10.21
CA ALA A 388 18.56 -31.99 10.05
C ALA A 388 18.25 -32.72 8.75
N SER A 389 17.37 -33.71 8.82
CA SER A 389 16.94 -34.52 7.67
C SER A 389 15.60 -34.08 7.07
N HIS A 390 14.76 -33.37 7.83
CA HIS A 390 13.45 -32.90 7.37
C HIS A 390 13.48 -31.46 6.85
N GLU A 391 12.44 -31.11 6.10
CA GLU A 391 12.28 -29.78 5.52
C GLU A 391 11.78 -28.76 6.54
N VAL A 392 11.01 -29.17 7.54
CA VAL A 392 10.55 -28.27 8.61
C VAL A 392 11.58 -28.26 9.73
N LEU A 393 12.19 -27.10 9.95
CA LEU A 393 13.10 -26.85 11.07
C LEU A 393 12.34 -26.14 12.20
N ILE A 394 12.48 -26.65 13.42
CA ILE A 394 11.95 -26.03 14.63
C ILE A 394 13.10 -25.85 15.61
N PHE A 395 13.38 -24.61 16.01
CA PHE A 395 14.39 -24.25 16.98
C PHE A 395 13.74 -24.06 18.36
N LEU A 396 14.33 -24.71 19.37
CA LEU A 396 13.96 -24.56 20.77
C LEU A 396 15.24 -24.40 21.58
N ASP A 397 15.30 -23.45 22.50
CA ASP A 397 16.45 -23.36 23.41
C ASP A 397 16.47 -24.55 24.39
N GLY A 398 17.65 -24.87 24.93
CA GLY A 398 17.87 -26.01 25.83
C GLY A 398 17.07 -25.98 27.14
N ASP A 399 16.40 -24.86 27.43
CA ASP A 399 15.55 -24.59 28.58
C ASP A 399 14.10 -24.24 28.20
N THR A 400 13.68 -24.48 26.96
CA THR A 400 12.34 -24.16 26.46
C THR A 400 11.53 -25.43 26.17
N VAL A 401 10.56 -25.74 27.05
CA VAL A 401 9.77 -26.97 27.00
C VAL A 401 8.50 -26.78 26.16
N PRO A 402 8.34 -27.45 25.01
CA PRO A 402 7.14 -27.30 24.19
C PRO A 402 5.94 -28.02 24.82
N ARG A 403 4.76 -27.41 24.76
CA ARG A 403 3.50 -28.03 25.19
C ARG A 403 2.92 -28.96 24.11
N PRO A 404 2.02 -29.89 24.47
CA PRO A 404 1.31 -30.71 23.48
C PRO A 404 0.67 -29.86 22.37
N GLY A 405 0.81 -30.29 21.12
CA GLY A 405 0.34 -29.58 19.93
C GLY A 405 1.34 -28.60 19.32
N TYR A 406 2.40 -28.20 20.04
CA TYR A 406 3.37 -27.20 19.57
C TYR A 406 3.95 -27.51 18.17
N LEU A 407 4.41 -28.73 17.90
CA LEU A 407 5.04 -29.05 16.61
C LEU A 407 4.05 -29.03 15.46
N SER A 408 2.79 -29.43 15.70
CA SER A 408 1.72 -29.36 14.69
C SER A 408 1.34 -27.91 14.36
N ALA A 409 1.21 -27.06 15.38
CA ALA A 409 0.95 -25.63 15.21
C ALA A 409 2.08 -24.93 14.43
N MET A 410 3.34 -25.29 14.68
CA MET A 410 4.47 -24.75 13.92
C MET A 410 4.51 -25.25 12.46
N SER A 411 4.36 -26.56 12.26
CA SER A 411 4.57 -27.19 10.94
C SER A 411 3.48 -26.91 9.91
N ARG A 412 2.22 -26.70 10.33
CA ARG A 412 1.08 -26.48 9.41
C ARG A 412 1.24 -25.28 8.48
N TRP A 413 1.91 -24.22 8.94
CA TRP A 413 2.14 -23.02 8.13
C TRP A 413 3.31 -23.20 7.17
N ILE A 414 4.41 -23.76 7.66
CA ILE A 414 5.64 -24.01 6.87
C ILE A 414 5.36 -25.00 5.74
N THR A 415 4.48 -25.97 5.99
CA THR A 415 4.04 -26.95 4.98
C THR A 415 3.13 -26.31 3.93
N ALA A 416 2.29 -25.36 4.35
CA ALA A 416 1.41 -24.63 3.42
C ALA A 416 2.19 -23.67 2.51
N ASP A 417 3.24 -23.02 3.04
CA ASP A 417 4.17 -22.20 2.25
C ASP A 417 5.58 -22.25 2.87
N PRO A 418 6.61 -22.70 2.12
CA PRO A 418 7.97 -22.78 2.64
C PRO A 418 8.58 -21.41 2.96
N ARG A 419 7.94 -20.30 2.57
CA ARG A 419 8.35 -18.94 2.96
C ARG A 419 7.92 -18.57 4.38
N SER A 420 7.06 -19.36 5.02
CA SER A 420 6.57 -19.09 6.36
C SER A 420 7.66 -19.23 7.42
N VAL A 421 7.72 -18.23 8.31
CA VAL A 421 8.53 -18.21 9.52
C VAL A 421 7.57 -18.05 10.67
N VAL A 422 7.49 -19.08 11.51
CA VAL A 422 6.53 -19.17 12.60
C VAL A 422 7.24 -18.89 13.91
N VAL A 423 6.64 -18.06 14.75
CA VAL A 423 7.06 -17.80 16.12
C VAL A 423 5.97 -18.31 17.06
N GLY A 424 6.35 -19.14 18.02
CA GLY A 424 5.43 -19.64 19.04
C GLY A 424 5.24 -18.67 20.22
N THR A 425 4.23 -18.94 21.04
CA THR A 425 4.03 -18.28 22.33
C THR A 425 5.04 -18.80 23.35
N ARG A 426 5.87 -17.91 23.90
CA ARG A 426 6.89 -18.25 24.91
C ARG A 426 6.44 -17.79 26.29
N LEU A 427 6.08 -18.75 27.14
CA LEU A 427 5.66 -18.47 28.51
C LEU A 427 6.85 -18.54 29.47
N GLN A 428 6.86 -17.67 30.46
CA GLN A 428 7.72 -17.77 31.62
C GLN A 428 6.83 -17.71 32.87
N ASP A 429 6.98 -18.68 33.78
CA ASP A 429 6.11 -18.81 34.96
C ASP A 429 4.60 -18.76 34.61
N GLY A 430 4.25 -19.32 33.45
CA GLY A 430 2.87 -19.39 32.93
C GLY A 430 2.36 -18.11 32.26
N VAL A 431 3.18 -17.07 32.13
CA VAL A 431 2.80 -15.79 31.53
C VAL A 431 3.75 -15.42 30.40
N GLU A 432 3.23 -14.94 29.28
CA GLU A 432 4.06 -14.41 28.20
C GLU A 432 4.58 -13.00 28.55
N PRO A 433 5.87 -12.68 28.29
CA PRO A 433 6.42 -11.35 28.48
C PRO A 433 5.54 -10.24 27.88
N GLN A 434 5.36 -9.14 28.61
CA GLN A 434 4.42 -8.07 28.22
C GLN A 434 4.73 -7.51 26.83
N TRP A 435 6.01 -7.31 26.50
CA TRP A 435 6.42 -6.76 25.21
C TRP A 435 6.06 -7.66 24.01
N LEU A 436 5.99 -8.99 24.21
CA LEU A 436 5.52 -9.93 23.19
C LEU A 436 3.99 -9.84 23.06
N ARG A 437 3.26 -9.81 24.17
CA ARG A 437 1.80 -9.65 24.14
C ARG A 437 1.38 -8.35 23.46
N ASP A 438 2.04 -7.24 23.76
CA ASP A 438 1.82 -5.95 23.12
C ASP A 438 2.11 -6.03 21.61
N ALA A 439 3.18 -6.74 21.22
CA ALA A 439 3.52 -6.95 19.81
C ALA A 439 2.47 -7.80 19.08
N TRP A 440 1.97 -8.86 19.69
CA TRP A 440 0.95 -9.73 19.11
C TRP A 440 -0.38 -9.02 18.94
N GLU A 441 -0.78 -8.16 19.89
CA GLU A 441 -1.97 -7.32 19.74
C GLU A 441 -1.78 -6.27 18.63
N TYR A 442 -0.66 -5.55 18.65
CA TYR A 442 -0.37 -4.49 17.67
C TYR A 442 -0.27 -5.01 16.24
N THR A 443 0.34 -6.19 16.05
CA THR A 443 0.57 -6.79 14.74
C THR A 443 -0.51 -7.78 14.32
N ASP A 444 -1.52 -8.02 15.17
CA ASP A 444 -2.48 -9.12 15.02
C ASP A 444 -1.78 -10.44 14.70
N HIS A 445 -0.98 -10.92 15.65
CA HIS A 445 -0.19 -12.14 15.54
C HIS A 445 0.68 -12.18 14.27
N LEU A 446 1.37 -11.07 13.99
CA LEU A 446 2.19 -10.84 12.79
C LEU A 446 1.43 -10.84 11.46
N ARG A 447 0.10 -10.94 11.44
CA ARG A 447 -0.70 -10.76 10.22
C ARG A 447 -0.53 -9.35 9.64
N LEU A 448 -0.36 -8.33 10.48
CA LEU A 448 -0.09 -6.94 10.11
C LEU A 448 1.40 -6.56 10.22
N SER A 449 2.30 -7.50 9.93
CA SER A 449 3.75 -7.24 10.00
C SER A 449 4.19 -6.03 9.18
N ASP A 450 5.10 -5.26 9.76
CA ASP A 450 5.78 -4.10 9.18
C ASP A 450 7.30 -4.32 9.07
N ASP A 451 8.01 -3.31 8.58
CA ASP A 451 9.48 -3.27 8.41
C ASP A 451 10.26 -3.23 9.73
N THR A 452 9.57 -3.33 10.88
CA THR A 452 10.17 -3.47 12.21
C THR A 452 9.88 -4.84 12.84
N SER A 453 8.99 -5.63 12.23
CA SER A 453 8.47 -6.88 12.80
C SER A 453 9.48 -8.02 12.84
N TRP A 454 10.59 -7.90 12.12
CA TRP A 454 11.74 -8.81 12.23
C TRP A 454 12.31 -8.90 13.66
N ARG A 455 12.06 -7.90 14.51
CA ARG A 455 12.43 -7.91 15.94
C ARG A 455 11.68 -8.93 16.78
N PHE A 456 10.56 -9.44 16.26
CA PHE A 456 9.73 -10.43 16.95
C PHE A 456 10.08 -11.87 16.56
N ILE A 457 11.05 -12.05 15.66
CA ILE A 457 11.63 -13.36 15.37
C ILE A 457 12.57 -13.71 16.53
N ILE A 458 12.12 -14.65 17.36
CA ILE A 458 12.87 -15.12 18.54
C ILE A 458 13.26 -16.59 18.38
N SER A 459 14.56 -16.86 18.43
CA SER A 459 15.12 -18.19 18.10
C SER A 459 14.74 -19.31 19.08
N SER A 460 14.26 -18.97 20.28
CA SER A 460 13.82 -19.91 21.33
C SER A 460 12.53 -20.67 20.98
N VAL A 461 11.72 -20.17 20.05
CA VAL A 461 10.41 -20.74 19.65
C VAL A 461 10.15 -20.53 18.16
N LEU A 462 11.17 -20.78 17.34
CA LEU A 462 11.19 -20.42 15.92
C LEU A 462 10.97 -21.64 15.03
N GLY A 463 10.16 -21.51 13.99
CA GLY A 463 10.00 -22.49 12.93
C GLY A 463 10.22 -21.87 11.56
N THR A 464 10.87 -22.60 10.66
CA THR A 464 11.05 -22.20 9.25
C THR A 464 11.31 -23.41 8.37
N SER A 465 11.25 -23.23 7.05
CA SER A 465 11.71 -24.26 6.12
C SER A 465 13.24 -24.30 6.04
N LYS A 466 13.79 -25.49 5.81
CA LYS A 466 15.22 -25.70 5.57
C LYS A 466 15.66 -24.98 4.29
N GLN A 467 14.79 -24.92 3.28
CA GLN A 467 14.98 -24.18 2.05
C GLN A 467 15.17 -22.68 2.33
N LEU A 468 14.26 -22.04 3.06
CA LEU A 468 14.36 -20.62 3.38
C LEU A 468 15.55 -20.32 4.29
N PHE A 469 15.78 -21.15 5.31
CA PHE A 469 16.94 -21.05 6.20
C PHE A 469 18.26 -21.07 5.41
N SER A 470 18.39 -22.00 4.45
CA SER A 470 19.57 -22.12 3.60
C SER A 470 19.68 -20.97 2.60
N HIS A 471 18.55 -20.45 2.11
CA HIS A 471 18.52 -19.33 1.16
C HIS A 471 19.11 -18.04 1.73
N VAL A 472 19.00 -17.84 3.04
CA VAL A 472 19.58 -16.68 3.73
C VAL A 472 20.93 -16.99 4.40
N ASP A 473 21.51 -18.17 4.21
CA ASP A 473 22.76 -18.64 4.84
C ASP A 473 22.69 -18.85 6.38
N GLY A 474 21.51 -19.15 6.92
CA GLY A 474 21.33 -19.43 8.36
C GLY A 474 21.59 -18.21 9.26
N PHE A 475 21.94 -18.43 10.52
CA PHE A 475 22.33 -17.36 11.46
C PHE A 475 23.74 -16.83 11.16
N ASP A 476 24.01 -15.54 11.40
CA ASP A 476 25.36 -14.98 11.25
C ASP A 476 26.31 -15.48 12.36
N GLU A 477 27.16 -16.45 12.02
CA GLU A 477 28.12 -17.08 12.95
C GLU A 477 29.18 -16.10 13.48
N THR A 478 29.30 -14.90 12.91
CA THR A 478 30.20 -13.85 13.42
C THR A 478 29.64 -13.10 14.62
N MET A 479 28.36 -13.33 14.97
CA MET A 479 27.75 -12.82 16.20
C MET A 479 28.15 -13.72 17.37
N ILE A 480 29.09 -13.22 18.19
CA ILE A 480 29.63 -13.91 19.36
C ILE A 480 29.09 -13.23 20.61
N GLY A 481 28.69 -14.03 21.60
CA GLY A 481 28.03 -13.54 22.81
C GLY A 481 26.50 -13.64 22.73
N TYR A 482 25.85 -13.23 23.81
CA TYR A 482 24.40 -13.30 23.93
C TYR A 482 23.72 -12.13 23.20
N GLY A 483 22.75 -12.45 22.35
CA GLY A 483 21.74 -11.53 21.82
C GLY A 483 22.00 -11.00 20.41
N GLY A 484 20.90 -10.65 19.74
CA GLY A 484 20.85 -9.96 18.44
C GLY A 484 20.93 -10.88 17.21
N GLU A 485 21.34 -12.14 17.34
CA GLU A 485 21.48 -13.04 16.19
C GLU A 485 20.13 -13.38 15.53
N ASP A 486 19.07 -13.41 16.33
CA ASP A 486 17.69 -13.63 15.89
C ASP A 486 17.11 -12.41 15.18
N TRP A 487 17.41 -11.20 15.66
CA TRP A 487 17.05 -9.93 15.03
C TRP A 487 17.74 -9.77 13.67
N GLU A 488 19.02 -10.07 13.59
CA GLU A 488 19.79 -10.03 12.34
C GLU A 488 19.27 -11.06 11.32
N PHE A 489 19.00 -12.28 11.79
CA PHE A 489 18.38 -13.33 10.97
C PHE A 489 16.98 -12.92 10.49
N GLY A 490 16.13 -12.43 11.40
CA GLY A 490 14.81 -11.90 11.10
C GLY A 490 14.87 -10.77 10.07
N TRP A 491 15.85 -9.87 10.17
CA TRP A 491 16.06 -8.79 9.20
C TRP A 491 16.37 -9.33 7.80
N ARG A 492 17.24 -10.33 7.69
CA ARG A 492 17.52 -10.98 6.40
C ARG A 492 16.31 -11.71 5.84
N LEU A 493 15.56 -12.43 6.67
CA LEU A 493 14.30 -13.09 6.28
C LEU A 493 13.25 -12.10 5.80
N TRP A 494 13.08 -10.98 6.51
CA TRP A 494 12.17 -9.92 6.11
C TRP A 494 12.51 -9.42 4.70
N ASN A 495 13.80 -9.21 4.43
CA ASN A 495 14.30 -8.71 3.16
C ASN A 495 14.28 -9.72 2.00
N THR A 496 14.08 -11.02 2.27
CA THR A 496 13.86 -12.03 1.22
C THR A 496 12.39 -12.27 0.92
N GLY A 497 11.48 -11.63 1.68
CA GLY A 497 10.04 -11.79 1.50
C GLY A 497 9.44 -12.97 2.25
N ALA A 498 10.06 -13.37 3.37
CA ALA A 498 9.48 -14.32 4.30
C ALA A 498 8.11 -13.86 4.81
N ILE A 499 7.25 -14.83 5.12
CA ILE A 499 5.92 -14.61 5.69
C ILE A 499 6.01 -14.85 7.19
N PHE A 500 5.90 -13.80 7.99
CA PHE A 500 5.97 -13.85 9.44
C PHE A 500 4.60 -14.15 10.05
N ILE A 501 4.57 -15.11 10.95
CA ILE A 501 3.37 -15.63 11.59
C ILE A 501 3.69 -15.85 13.06
N HIS A 502 2.85 -15.36 13.96
CA HIS A 502 2.82 -15.83 15.33
C HIS A 502 1.67 -16.83 15.47
N ASP A 503 1.94 -18.05 15.94
CA ASP A 503 0.90 -19.03 16.19
C ASP A 503 0.63 -19.16 17.70
N PRO A 504 -0.51 -18.65 18.22
CA PRO A 504 -0.84 -18.72 19.64
C PRO A 504 -1.08 -20.16 20.14
N GLU A 505 -1.28 -21.13 19.25
CA GLU A 505 -1.39 -22.55 19.62
C GLU A 505 -0.02 -23.21 19.82
N ALA A 506 1.05 -22.62 19.28
CA ALA A 506 2.42 -23.09 19.45
C ALA A 506 3.01 -22.59 20.78
N VAL A 507 2.57 -23.17 21.89
CA VAL A 507 3.00 -22.75 23.25
C VAL A 507 4.21 -23.53 23.77
N ALA A 508 5.21 -22.83 24.31
CA ALA A 508 6.33 -23.41 25.04
C ALA A 508 6.64 -22.66 26.34
N ASP A 509 7.10 -23.39 27.36
CA ASP A 509 7.46 -22.87 28.69
C ASP A 509 9.00 -22.74 28.81
N HIS A 510 9.49 -21.51 28.95
CA HIS A 510 10.90 -21.18 29.18
C HIS A 510 11.20 -21.24 30.68
N LEU A 511 12.13 -22.13 31.05
CA LEU A 511 12.35 -22.54 32.44
C LEU A 511 13.21 -21.56 33.25
N GLU A 512 14.10 -20.83 32.59
CA GLU A 512 15.00 -19.90 33.28
C GLU A 512 14.44 -18.45 33.29
N PRO A 513 14.77 -17.62 34.30
CA PRO A 513 14.31 -16.23 34.37
C PRO A 513 14.75 -15.39 33.17
N GLU A 514 14.12 -14.25 32.84
CA GLU A 514 14.62 -13.37 31.77
C GLU A 514 16.08 -12.92 32.00
N TRP A 515 16.79 -12.61 30.92
CA TRP A 515 18.17 -12.11 30.95
C TRP A 515 18.35 -10.92 31.91
N ASP A 516 17.37 -10.02 31.99
CA ASP A 516 17.36 -8.87 32.90
C ASP A 516 17.45 -9.27 34.37
N VAL A 517 17.09 -10.50 34.74
CA VAL A 517 17.18 -11.00 36.11
C VAL A 517 18.52 -11.73 36.33
N ARG A 518 19.09 -12.37 35.29
CA ARG A 518 20.30 -13.22 35.40
C ARG A 518 21.61 -12.43 35.54
N VAL A 519 21.77 -11.33 34.82
CA VAL A 519 23.05 -10.58 34.79
C VAL A 519 23.10 -9.55 35.92
N GLN A 520 24.04 -9.67 36.85
CA GLN A 520 24.34 -8.64 37.86
C GLN A 520 25.85 -8.48 37.98
N PRO A 521 26.39 -7.25 38.07
CA PRO A 521 25.76 -5.92 38.26
C PRO A 521 25.19 -5.24 36.99
N GLU A 522 24.39 -4.17 37.15
CA GLU A 522 23.79 -3.38 36.05
C GLU A 522 24.79 -2.87 34.99
N LYS A 523 26.04 -2.61 35.41
CA LYS A 523 27.10 -2.18 34.50
C LYS A 523 27.40 -3.22 33.41
N ASP A 524 27.33 -4.49 33.77
CA ASP A 524 27.63 -5.60 32.85
C ASP A 524 26.45 -5.84 31.90
N LYS A 525 25.21 -5.61 32.38
CA LYS A 525 24.01 -5.54 31.52
C LYS A 525 24.16 -4.49 30.43
N LEU A 526 24.50 -3.26 30.82
CA LEU A 526 24.65 -2.15 29.87
C LEU A 526 25.77 -2.42 28.87
N ALA A 527 26.91 -2.94 29.33
CA ALA A 527 28.03 -3.28 28.45
C ALA A 527 27.65 -4.35 27.42
N GLN A 528 26.91 -5.39 27.83
CA GLN A 528 26.46 -6.44 26.93
C GLN A 528 25.42 -5.93 25.93
N LYS A 529 24.41 -5.16 26.37
CA LYS A 529 23.41 -4.56 25.48
C LYS A 529 24.00 -3.56 24.48
N ASN A 530 25.03 -2.82 24.90
CA ASN A 530 25.79 -1.97 23.98
C ASN A 530 26.57 -2.80 22.95
N THR A 531 27.16 -3.92 23.36
CA THR A 531 27.88 -4.82 22.45
C THR A 531 26.94 -5.41 21.39
N GLU A 532 25.77 -5.88 21.81
CA GLU A 532 24.68 -6.32 20.93
C GLU A 532 24.27 -5.21 19.95
N SER A 533 23.98 -4.00 20.46
CA SER A 533 23.58 -2.86 19.63
C SER A 533 24.64 -2.47 18.60
N ILE A 534 25.94 -2.50 18.97
CA ILE A 534 27.05 -2.23 18.07
C ILE A 534 27.15 -3.31 16.98
N ALA A 535 26.98 -4.58 17.35
CA ALA A 535 26.99 -5.69 16.40
C ALA A 535 25.86 -5.54 15.37
N LEU A 536 24.64 -5.25 15.84
CA LEU A 536 23.44 -5.07 15.01
C LEU A 536 23.56 -3.88 14.05
N ALA A 537 24.05 -2.72 14.51
CA ALA A 537 24.08 -1.49 13.71
C ALA A 537 24.88 -1.63 12.39
N SER A 538 25.91 -2.49 12.40
CA SER A 538 26.72 -2.77 11.21
C SER A 538 26.09 -3.76 10.22
N ARG A 539 25.07 -4.52 10.65
CA ARG A 539 24.45 -5.64 9.89
C ARG A 539 23.03 -5.32 9.43
N ILE A 540 22.26 -4.64 10.29
CA ILE A 540 20.90 -4.20 10.01
C ILE A 540 20.97 -2.76 9.50
N THR A 541 20.52 -2.56 8.26
CA THR A 541 20.50 -1.23 7.63
C THR A 541 19.28 -0.39 8.03
N HIS A 542 18.30 -0.99 8.72
CA HIS A 542 17.11 -0.29 9.21
C HIS A 542 17.47 0.82 10.22
N PRO A 543 16.83 2.01 10.14
CA PRO A 543 17.10 3.12 11.05
C PRO A 543 16.93 2.78 12.54
N ILE A 544 16.02 1.88 12.91
CA ILE A 544 15.81 1.52 14.33
C ILE A 544 17.01 0.79 14.96
N ALA A 545 17.89 0.20 14.13
CA ALA A 545 19.11 -0.46 14.59
C ALA A 545 20.35 0.45 14.50
N ARG A 546 20.19 1.68 13.97
CA ARG A 546 21.31 2.60 13.69
C ARG A 546 21.11 3.95 14.36
N PRO A 547 22.13 4.51 15.03
CA PRO A 547 22.05 5.86 15.56
C PRO A 547 21.98 6.90 14.45
N ALA A 548 21.16 7.94 14.64
CA ALA A 548 21.10 9.07 13.73
C ALA A 548 22.46 9.80 13.62
N GLY A 549 22.83 10.23 12.42
CA GLY A 549 24.05 11.00 12.17
C GLY A 549 25.35 10.20 12.09
N VAL A 550 25.31 8.87 12.21
CA VAL A 550 26.48 7.99 12.06
C VAL A 550 26.45 7.29 10.70
N PHE A 551 27.58 7.29 10.00
CA PHE A 551 27.71 6.65 8.69
C PHE A 551 28.34 5.27 8.81
N PHE A 552 27.67 4.27 8.23
CA PHE A 552 28.15 2.88 8.19
C PHE A 552 28.81 2.59 6.84
N LYS A 553 29.52 1.45 6.72
CA LYS A 553 30.14 1.05 5.44
C LYS A 553 29.08 0.61 4.41
N GLN A 554 28.00 0.02 4.88
CA GLN A 554 26.88 -0.45 4.07
C GLN A 554 25.68 0.46 4.28
N GLN A 555 25.21 1.07 3.19
CA GLN A 555 24.04 1.95 3.16
C GLN A 555 22.77 1.15 2.89
N ASP A 556 21.66 1.60 3.43
CA ASP A 556 20.34 1.03 3.11
C ASP A 556 19.93 1.36 1.67
N ILE A 557 20.22 2.60 1.22
CA ILE A 557 19.78 3.13 -0.08
C ILE A 557 20.97 3.31 -1.02
N VAL A 558 20.84 2.84 -2.25
CA VAL A 558 21.77 3.09 -3.35
C VAL A 558 21.07 3.89 -4.43
N VAL A 559 21.64 5.02 -4.83
CA VAL A 559 21.07 5.92 -5.85
C VAL A 559 21.97 5.92 -7.07
N TYR A 560 21.41 5.54 -8.21
CA TYR A 560 22.08 5.56 -9.51
C TYR A 560 21.72 6.85 -10.23
N LEU A 561 22.72 7.72 -10.39
CA LEU A 561 22.61 9.00 -11.06
C LEU A 561 22.98 8.85 -12.55
N PRO A 562 22.27 9.54 -13.46
CA PRO A 562 22.55 9.47 -14.89
C PRO A 562 23.83 10.22 -15.26
N GLY A 563 24.25 10.08 -16.53
CA GLY A 563 25.37 10.84 -17.10
C GLY A 563 25.20 12.35 -16.98
N ASN A 564 26.32 13.08 -16.83
CA ASN A 564 26.37 14.54 -16.73
C ASN A 564 25.59 15.12 -15.52
N THR A 565 25.51 14.37 -14.42
CA THR A 565 24.86 14.87 -13.19
C THR A 565 25.66 16.02 -12.58
N PRO A 566 25.07 17.21 -12.36
CA PRO A 566 25.75 18.32 -11.72
C PRO A 566 26.16 17.97 -10.28
N GLU A 567 27.31 18.46 -9.85
CA GLU A 567 27.84 18.19 -8.52
C GLU A 567 26.90 18.62 -7.36
N PRO A 568 26.12 19.72 -7.44
CA PRO A 568 25.13 20.03 -6.41
C PRO A 568 24.06 18.94 -6.23
N VAL A 569 23.69 18.23 -7.29
CA VAL A 569 22.76 17.10 -7.21
C VAL A 569 23.40 15.93 -6.47
N VAL A 570 24.68 15.63 -6.75
CA VAL A 570 25.46 14.61 -6.03
C VAL A 570 25.50 14.93 -4.54
N THR A 571 25.81 16.18 -4.18
CA THR A 571 25.84 16.59 -2.77
C THR A 571 24.46 16.50 -2.12
N ALA A 572 23.39 16.91 -2.80
CA ALA A 572 22.04 16.83 -2.26
C ALA A 572 21.67 15.39 -1.88
N TRP A 573 22.03 14.40 -2.70
CA TRP A 573 21.84 12.98 -2.38
C TRP A 573 22.72 12.49 -1.23
N LEU A 574 24.00 12.90 -1.17
CA LEU A 574 24.87 12.58 -0.04
C LEU A 574 24.39 13.20 1.29
N GLN A 575 23.59 14.27 1.23
CA GLN A 575 22.97 14.91 2.38
C GLN A 575 21.60 14.30 2.74
N ALA A 576 21.02 13.46 1.87
CA ALA A 576 19.67 12.92 2.05
C ALA A 576 19.56 11.77 3.07
N GLY A 577 20.68 11.29 3.63
CA GLY A 577 20.69 10.29 4.71
C GLY A 577 21.64 9.12 4.45
N ASP A 578 21.19 7.89 4.76
CA ASP A 578 21.96 6.65 4.57
C ASP A 578 21.96 6.19 3.10
N VAL A 579 22.45 7.08 2.24
CA VAL A 579 22.49 6.94 0.79
C VAL A 579 23.92 6.69 0.33
N ARG A 580 24.06 5.74 -0.59
CA ARG A 580 25.25 5.57 -1.42
C ARG A 580 24.97 6.06 -2.82
N VAL A 581 25.90 6.79 -3.40
CA VAL A 581 25.75 7.36 -4.75
C VAL A 581 26.60 6.60 -5.75
N VAL A 582 25.98 6.19 -6.85
CA VAL A 582 26.61 5.47 -7.97
C VAL A 582 26.35 6.23 -9.27
N GLY A 583 27.39 6.41 -10.09
CA GLY A 583 27.26 7.06 -11.39
C GLY A 583 28.56 7.75 -11.83
N PRO A 584 28.60 8.27 -13.06
CA PRO A 584 29.72 9.06 -13.54
C PRO A 584 29.75 10.40 -12.79
N MET A 585 30.78 10.62 -11.98
CA MET A 585 30.98 11.82 -11.19
C MET A 585 32.43 12.27 -11.21
N SER A 586 32.68 13.54 -10.87
CA SER A 586 34.02 14.12 -10.86
C SER A 586 34.93 13.41 -9.84
N GLU A 587 36.25 13.46 -10.08
CA GLU A 587 37.26 12.85 -9.20
C GLU A 587 37.15 13.37 -7.74
N LEU A 588 36.61 14.57 -7.55
CA LEU A 588 36.38 15.17 -6.25
C LEU A 588 35.58 14.25 -5.31
N PHE A 589 34.52 13.62 -5.81
CA PHE A 589 33.62 12.81 -4.99
C PHE A 589 34.17 11.41 -4.69
N GLN A 590 35.24 10.96 -5.37
CA GLN A 590 35.88 9.67 -5.10
C GLN A 590 36.52 9.60 -3.70
N ALA A 591 36.69 10.75 -3.04
CA ALA A 591 37.16 10.82 -1.66
C ALA A 591 36.07 10.50 -0.61
N ASP A 592 34.78 10.56 -0.97
CA ASP A 592 33.69 10.22 -0.04
C ASP A 592 33.46 8.68 -0.04
N PRO A 593 33.52 7.99 1.12
CA PRO A 593 33.35 6.54 1.18
C PRO A 593 31.94 6.05 0.81
N ARG A 594 30.96 6.97 0.66
CA ARG A 594 29.60 6.69 0.19
C ARG A 594 29.45 6.85 -1.33
N VAL A 595 30.57 7.01 -2.04
CA VAL A 595 30.61 7.07 -3.49
C VAL A 595 31.26 5.80 -4.03
N GLY A 596 30.62 5.20 -5.04
CA GLY A 596 31.13 4.02 -5.73
C GLY A 596 30.20 2.82 -5.65
N LEU A 597 30.59 1.75 -6.34
CA LEU A 597 29.76 0.55 -6.51
C LEU A 597 29.34 -0.05 -5.16
N ALA A 598 28.08 -0.46 -5.09
CA ALA A 598 27.50 -1.12 -3.93
C ALA A 598 26.19 -1.83 -4.23
N THR A 599 25.75 -2.56 -3.23
CA THR A 599 24.40 -3.11 -3.10
C THR A 599 23.77 -2.58 -1.82
N GLY A 600 22.50 -2.19 -1.87
CA GLY A 600 21.69 -1.79 -0.72
C GLY A 600 20.37 -2.56 -0.71
N ARG A 601 19.58 -2.38 0.34
CA ARG A 601 18.20 -2.89 0.37
C ARG A 601 17.34 -2.14 -0.63
N ILE A 602 17.57 -0.85 -0.82
CA ILE A 602 16.78 0.02 -1.68
C ILE A 602 17.68 0.52 -2.81
N SER A 603 17.22 0.41 -4.05
CA SER A 603 17.85 1.00 -5.23
C SER A 603 16.93 2.04 -5.86
N ILE A 604 17.44 3.26 -6.03
CA ILE A 604 16.77 4.34 -6.75
C ILE A 604 17.55 4.57 -8.04
N GLU A 605 16.90 4.42 -9.18
CA GLU A 605 17.50 4.70 -10.48
C GLU A 605 16.83 5.93 -11.09
N LEU A 606 17.62 6.99 -11.31
CA LEU A 606 17.09 8.23 -11.87
C LEU A 606 17.36 8.29 -13.38
N SER A 607 16.34 8.71 -14.12
CA SER A 607 16.45 8.97 -15.56
C SER A 607 17.06 10.35 -15.88
N GLN A 608 17.02 11.27 -14.91
CA GLN A 608 17.49 12.65 -15.03
C GLN A 608 18.21 13.10 -13.74
N PRO A 609 19.12 14.10 -13.81
CA PRO A 609 19.85 14.58 -12.65
C PRO A 609 18.94 15.44 -11.74
N LEU A 610 18.17 14.77 -10.90
CA LEU A 610 17.20 15.37 -9.98
C LEU A 610 17.70 15.33 -8.54
N CYS A 611 17.40 16.39 -7.78
CA CYS A 611 17.59 16.40 -6.34
C CYS A 611 16.65 15.38 -5.66
N PRO A 612 17.03 14.85 -4.48
CA PRO A 612 16.14 14.02 -3.67
C PRO A 612 14.85 14.77 -3.34
N PRO A 613 13.71 14.07 -3.21
CA PRO A 613 12.47 14.69 -2.75
C PRO A 613 12.62 15.09 -1.27
N THR A 614 11.92 16.17 -0.87
CA THR A 614 11.98 16.70 0.50
C THR A 614 11.46 15.70 1.54
N ASP A 615 10.59 14.79 1.12
CA ASP A 615 9.89 13.77 1.89
C ASP A 615 10.40 12.35 1.53
N LEU A 616 11.70 12.19 1.23
CA LEU A 616 12.28 10.92 0.79
C LEU A 616 11.88 9.72 1.68
N ALA A 617 11.88 9.87 3.01
CA ALA A 617 11.49 8.79 3.91
C ALA A 617 10.03 8.33 3.71
N GLU A 618 9.10 9.27 3.49
CA GLU A 618 7.69 8.97 3.22
C GLU A 618 7.52 8.31 1.84
N CYS A 619 8.23 8.82 0.82
CA CYS A 619 8.27 8.21 -0.51
C CYS A 619 8.75 6.75 -0.45
N LEU A 620 9.82 6.49 0.30
CA LEU A 620 10.35 5.14 0.51
C LEU A 620 9.34 4.24 1.23
N LEU A 621 8.82 4.68 2.38
CA LEU A 621 7.82 3.93 3.14
C LEU A 621 6.60 3.57 2.28
N ARG A 622 6.12 4.52 1.47
CA ARG A 622 5.01 4.31 0.54
C ARG A 622 5.34 3.23 -0.50
N VAL A 623 6.53 3.26 -1.10
CA VAL A 623 6.97 2.22 -2.05
C VAL A 623 7.02 0.86 -1.37
N GLU A 624 7.57 0.78 -0.15
CA GLU A 624 7.63 -0.47 0.63
C GLU A 624 6.24 -1.04 0.90
N GLN A 625 5.32 -0.18 1.37
CA GLN A 625 3.92 -0.53 1.63
C GLN A 625 3.17 -0.97 0.36
N LEU A 626 3.60 -0.51 -0.82
CA LEU A 626 3.02 -0.85 -2.12
C LEU A 626 3.72 -2.03 -2.81
N GLY A 627 4.51 -2.81 -2.06
CA GLY A 627 5.12 -4.06 -2.53
C GLY A 627 6.54 -3.93 -3.06
N GLY A 628 7.21 -2.81 -2.74
CA GLY A 628 8.64 -2.64 -2.92
C GLY A 628 9.10 -2.26 -4.33
N HIS A 629 8.19 -2.02 -5.28
CA HIS A 629 8.53 -1.60 -6.64
C HIS A 629 7.69 -0.39 -7.05
N GLY A 630 8.36 0.73 -7.36
CA GLY A 630 7.71 1.98 -7.72
C GLY A 630 8.35 2.66 -8.93
N VAL A 631 7.53 3.25 -9.80
CA VAL A 631 7.94 4.26 -10.78
C VAL A 631 7.72 5.63 -10.17
N LEU A 632 8.79 6.43 -10.13
CA LEU A 632 8.73 7.80 -9.64
C LEU A 632 8.20 8.70 -10.75
N CYS A 633 7.14 9.44 -10.45
CA CYS A 633 6.52 10.38 -11.37
C CYS A 633 6.55 11.80 -10.80
N HIS A 634 7.03 12.75 -11.60
CA HIS A 634 6.93 14.18 -11.32
C HIS A 634 6.13 14.84 -12.44
N LYS A 635 5.02 15.53 -12.10
CA LYS A 635 4.10 16.14 -13.08
C LYS A 635 3.72 15.15 -14.20
N ASN A 636 3.32 13.94 -13.79
CA ASN A 636 2.93 12.83 -14.67
C ASN A 636 4.01 12.31 -15.64
N ARG A 637 5.29 12.67 -15.43
CA ARG A 637 6.42 12.14 -16.17
C ARG A 637 7.22 11.18 -15.32
N ASN A 638 7.54 10.01 -15.88
CA ASN A 638 8.48 9.08 -15.27
C ASN A 638 9.85 9.77 -15.16
N VAL A 639 10.34 9.88 -13.93
CA VAL A 639 11.64 10.47 -13.61
C VAL A 639 12.64 9.44 -13.06
N GLY A 640 12.19 8.24 -12.74
CA GLY A 640 13.03 7.18 -12.22
C GLY A 640 12.23 5.99 -11.69
N GLN A 641 12.91 5.06 -11.06
CA GLN A 641 12.30 3.92 -10.38
C GLN A 641 12.94 3.67 -9.03
N ILE A 642 12.17 3.14 -8.09
CA ILE A 642 12.60 2.66 -6.79
C ILE A 642 12.31 1.17 -6.71
N ARG A 643 13.29 0.39 -6.23
CA ARG A 643 13.15 -1.04 -5.96
C ARG A 643 13.74 -1.39 -4.61
N TYR A 644 12.98 -2.16 -3.85
CA TYR A 644 13.44 -2.83 -2.65
C TYR A 644 14.01 -4.19 -3.03
N LYS A 645 14.94 -4.71 -2.23
CA LYS A 645 15.50 -6.06 -2.39
C LYS A 645 14.39 -7.11 -2.27
N ARG A 646 13.46 -6.88 -1.34
CA ARG A 646 12.18 -7.56 -1.26
C ARG A 646 11.20 -6.92 -2.24
N ILE A 647 10.84 -7.63 -3.30
CA ILE A 647 9.77 -7.23 -4.21
C ILE A 647 8.65 -8.26 -4.10
N THR A 648 7.49 -7.85 -3.59
CA THR A 648 6.30 -8.72 -3.49
C THR A 648 5.29 -8.44 -4.58
N CYS A 649 5.34 -7.26 -5.20
CA CYS A 649 4.52 -6.90 -6.36
C CYS A 649 5.37 -6.81 -7.63
N GLN A 650 5.04 -7.60 -8.65
CA GLN A 650 5.75 -7.54 -9.94
C GLN A 650 5.47 -6.23 -10.70
N THR A 651 4.24 -5.72 -10.61
CA THR A 651 3.82 -4.49 -11.28
C THR A 651 4.19 -3.25 -10.46
N PRO A 652 5.02 -2.33 -10.99
CA PRO A 652 5.42 -1.15 -10.23
C PRO A 652 4.19 -0.30 -9.86
N ALA A 653 4.13 0.18 -8.63
CA ALA A 653 3.23 1.25 -8.25
C ALA A 653 3.69 2.58 -8.86
N ILE A 654 2.75 3.47 -9.16
CA ILE A 654 3.11 4.84 -9.53
C ILE A 654 3.21 5.65 -8.26
N ILE A 655 4.35 6.32 -8.07
CA ILE A 655 4.68 7.12 -6.90
C ILE A 655 4.86 8.56 -7.36
N HIS A 656 3.86 9.38 -7.05
CA HIS A 656 3.93 10.80 -7.32
C HIS A 656 4.87 11.47 -6.31
N THR A 657 5.84 12.22 -6.81
CA THR A 657 6.87 12.85 -5.97
C THR A 657 7.29 14.23 -6.50
N GLN A 658 7.73 15.09 -5.58
CA GLN A 658 8.23 16.43 -5.90
C GLN A 658 9.76 16.42 -6.02
N MET A 659 10.27 15.79 -7.09
CA MET A 659 11.69 15.82 -7.43
C MET A 659 11.94 16.88 -8.50
N ASN A 660 12.77 17.87 -8.16
CA ASN A 660 13.06 18.99 -9.06
C ASN A 660 14.47 18.89 -9.65
N PRO A 661 14.66 19.29 -10.92
CA PRO A 661 15.99 19.46 -11.48
C PRO A 661 16.70 20.61 -10.78
N TRP A 662 18.03 20.51 -10.67
CA TRP A 662 18.83 21.62 -10.22
C TRP A 662 18.73 22.79 -11.20
N GLN A 663 18.19 23.93 -10.77
CA GLN A 663 18.00 25.12 -11.61
C GLN A 663 19.16 26.13 -11.55
N GLY A 664 20.19 25.87 -10.74
CA GLY A 664 21.30 26.80 -10.55
C GLY A 664 22.35 26.72 -11.66
N SER A 665 22.79 27.88 -12.17
CA SER A 665 23.97 27.98 -13.05
C SER A 665 25.30 27.99 -12.28
N LEU A 666 25.29 27.58 -11.02
CA LEU A 666 26.42 27.74 -10.09
C LEU A 666 27.58 26.85 -10.52
N ARG A 667 28.72 27.49 -10.83
CA ARG A 667 30.01 26.82 -10.90
C ARG A 667 30.34 26.25 -9.52
N LEU A 668 30.93 25.06 -9.49
CA LEU A 668 31.30 24.34 -8.27
C LEU A 668 32.00 25.22 -7.21
N GLU A 669 32.92 26.08 -7.67
CA GLU A 669 33.67 27.04 -6.85
C GLU A 669 32.78 28.01 -6.04
N ARG A 670 31.66 28.45 -6.60
CA ARG A 670 30.73 29.38 -5.95
C ARG A 670 29.83 28.66 -4.97
N TRP A 671 29.49 27.40 -5.27
CA TRP A 671 28.69 26.57 -4.39
C TRP A 671 29.43 26.25 -3.08
N PHE A 672 30.73 25.92 -3.14
CA PHE A 672 31.54 25.74 -1.91
C PHE A 672 31.65 26.99 -1.05
N ALA A 673 31.68 28.15 -1.68
CA ALA A 673 31.86 29.43 -1.01
C ALA A 673 30.52 30.02 -0.50
N SER A 674 29.40 29.32 -0.72
CA SER A 674 28.04 29.79 -0.40
C SER A 674 27.76 31.18 -1.00
N TRP A 675 28.28 31.46 -2.20
CA TRP A 675 28.18 32.76 -2.89
C TRP A 675 26.88 32.98 -3.62
#